data_AF-A0A1B7JVE9-F1
#
_entry.id   AF-A0A1B7JVE9-F1
#
_cell.length_a   1.000
_cell.length_b   1.000
_cell.length_c   1.000
_cell.angle_alpha   90.00
_cell.angle_beta   90.00
_cell.angle_gamma   90.00
#
_symmetry.space_group_name_H-M   'P 1'
#
loop_
_entity.id
_entity.type
_entity.pdbx_description
1 polymer ?
#
loop_
_entity_poly.entity_id
_entity_poly.type
_entity_poly.pdbx_seq_one_letter_code
_entity_poly.pdbx_strand_id
1 'polypeptide(L)'
;MMPGFIEGNVPHGVCFFSPDAEQNKWLEQFERFLTVEPQANGELPITGIYSMGSTSSIGQSQCSDIDVWVCHPSWLDNEEKRFLQKKCTLIEQWAASLGIDVTVFLIDENRFRHNASGHIGGENCGSTQHILLLDEFYRTAVRMAGKRLLWTMVPVEEEPNYDEYVMGLYAQGVLTPNEWLDLGGLGELSAAEYFGASLWQLYKSVDSPYKAVLKSILLESYSWDYPHGKLLAMEFKRHLHAGEIVCYGLDSYCLMLERVTRYLVEINDLTRLDLIRRCFYLKVCEKLSEDDDNQCAGWRRDVLSQLVESWGWGTERLALLDTRNQWKIERVRQAHNELLDTMMQSYRNLIRFARRNNLSVSASPQDIGVLTRKLYAAFEALPGKVTLVNPQISPDLSEPHLTFIYVPQGRANRSGWYLYNQAPNIDTIIGHQPLEYNRYLNKLVAWAYFNGLLTESTQVYMHNGQSQCDERKLLELMHDVSSHFPIRLPAPTPKALYSPCEIRHLAIIVNLEKDPTQVYSEQVVHVDFRKLDIFSFGETQQCLIGSIDLLYRNSWNEVRTLHFSGEQCMLEALKTILGKMHQDASPPEAVEVFCYSEHLRGLIRTRVQQLISECVELRLSSNRHDPGRFKALRIAGQTWGLFFERLNVSVQKLENAVEFYGAISYNKLHGWPVKLQAKGENHLPAVVDGYASEGIVQFFFENMPDNSGFNIYVLDEANRVEIYSHCEGSKEDLVRDVSKFYSSSHDRFTYGANFINFNLPQFYQIVDQDGKSQVIAFSGVTWPFAVEEDNDKLMSHELRLRQSGHPQAHFY
;
A
#
# COMPACT_ATOMS: atom_id res chain seq x y z
N MET A 1 -0.45 27.83 -26.53
CA MET A 1 0.70 27.02 -26.98
C MET A 1 0.16 25.64 -27.31
N MET A 2 0.57 25.00 -28.40
CA MET A 2 0.04 23.70 -28.80
C MET A 2 0.43 22.62 -27.77
N PRO A 3 -0.49 21.71 -27.38
CA PRO A 3 -0.18 20.63 -26.46
C PRO A 3 1.01 19.79 -26.97
N GLY A 4 1.98 19.49 -26.10
CA GLY A 4 3.15 18.70 -26.49
C GLY A 4 4.20 19.42 -27.35
N PHE A 5 4.04 20.72 -27.65
CA PHE A 5 5.01 21.44 -28.47
C PHE A 5 6.37 21.57 -27.79
N ILE A 6 7.42 21.27 -28.54
CA ILE A 6 8.81 21.41 -28.13
C ILE A 6 9.56 22.05 -29.31
N GLU A 7 10.32 23.10 -29.02
CA GLU A 7 11.16 23.78 -30.00
C GLU A 7 12.38 22.91 -30.38
N GLY A 8 12.76 22.90 -31.67
CA GLY A 8 13.89 22.14 -32.20
C GLY A 8 13.49 20.95 -33.06
N ASN A 9 14.46 20.09 -33.38
CA ASN A 9 14.26 18.93 -34.24
C ASN A 9 13.71 17.74 -33.44
N VAL A 10 12.38 17.69 -33.30
CA VAL A 10 11.68 16.63 -32.57
C VAL A 10 11.06 15.65 -33.57
N PRO A 11 11.20 14.32 -33.35
CA PRO A 11 10.52 13.33 -34.19
C PRO A 11 9.02 13.62 -34.32
N HIS A 12 8.54 13.63 -35.57
CA HIS A 12 7.15 13.96 -35.91
C HIS A 12 6.69 13.22 -37.17
N GLY A 13 5.37 13.09 -37.32
CA GLY A 13 4.74 12.34 -38.40
C GLY A 13 4.46 10.88 -38.00
N VAL A 14 3.27 10.40 -38.35
CA VAL A 14 2.79 9.04 -38.07
C VAL A 14 2.55 8.31 -39.38
N CYS A 15 3.03 7.07 -39.51
CA CYS A 15 2.82 6.23 -40.69
C CYS A 15 1.34 6.19 -41.09
N PHE A 16 1.05 6.37 -42.37
CA PHE A 16 -0.31 6.28 -42.94
C PHE A 16 -1.38 7.17 -42.27
N PHE A 17 -0.98 8.18 -41.50
CA PHE A 17 -1.91 9.12 -40.90
C PHE A 17 -2.16 10.29 -41.85
N SER A 18 -3.43 10.63 -42.02
CA SER A 18 -3.86 11.86 -42.67
C SER A 18 -5.10 12.36 -41.95
N PRO A 19 -5.13 13.62 -41.52
CA PRO A 19 -6.26 14.13 -40.75
C PRO A 19 -7.54 14.10 -41.59
N ASP A 20 -8.63 13.62 -41.00
CA ASP A 20 -9.95 13.68 -41.63
C ASP A 20 -10.56 15.10 -41.56
N ALA A 21 -11.76 15.27 -42.13
CA ALA A 21 -12.42 16.57 -42.17
C ALA A 21 -12.76 17.16 -40.79
N GLU A 22 -13.02 16.32 -39.78
CA GLU A 22 -13.31 16.78 -38.42
C GLU A 22 -12.02 17.15 -37.67
N GLN A 23 -10.99 16.32 -37.82
CA GLN A 23 -9.66 16.57 -37.26
C GLN A 23 -9.06 17.86 -37.84
N ASN A 24 -9.23 18.10 -39.15
CA ASN A 24 -8.78 19.35 -39.77
C ASN A 24 -9.48 20.58 -39.17
N LYS A 25 -10.81 20.52 -38.93
CA LYS A 25 -11.54 21.61 -38.24
C LYS A 25 -11.03 21.87 -36.83
N TRP A 26 -10.59 20.83 -36.13
CA TRP A 26 -10.00 20.97 -34.81
C TRP A 26 -8.61 21.62 -34.89
N LEU A 27 -7.82 21.25 -35.92
CA LEU A 27 -6.50 21.81 -36.19
C LEU A 27 -6.55 23.27 -36.68
N GLU A 28 -7.63 23.72 -37.32
CA GLU A 28 -7.84 25.12 -37.75
C GLU A 28 -7.61 26.11 -36.59
N GLN A 29 -7.99 25.73 -35.36
CA GLN A 29 -7.82 26.55 -34.16
C GLN A 29 -6.33 26.78 -33.80
N PHE A 30 -5.44 25.96 -34.35
CA PHE A 30 -3.99 25.98 -34.15
C PHE A 30 -3.21 26.43 -35.39
N GLU A 31 -3.88 26.82 -36.49
CA GLU A 31 -3.26 27.21 -37.77
C GLU A 31 -2.16 28.27 -37.62
N ARG A 32 -2.33 29.22 -36.69
CA ARG A 32 -1.33 30.27 -36.42
C ARG A 32 0.02 29.72 -35.89
N PHE A 33 0.05 28.46 -35.46
CA PHE A 33 1.22 27.79 -34.87
C PHE A 33 1.67 26.58 -35.70
N LEU A 34 0.97 26.23 -36.79
CA LEU A 34 1.31 25.11 -37.66
C LEU A 34 2.24 25.59 -38.77
N THR A 35 3.53 25.28 -38.66
CA THR A 35 4.44 25.36 -39.81
C THR A 35 4.11 24.20 -40.75
N VAL A 36 3.56 24.52 -41.93
CA VAL A 36 3.38 23.53 -43.00
C VAL A 36 4.75 23.26 -43.62
N GLU A 37 5.50 22.31 -43.05
CA GLU A 37 6.64 21.72 -43.75
C GLU A 37 6.16 20.59 -44.67
N PRO A 38 6.78 20.40 -45.85
CA PRO A 38 6.42 19.31 -46.76
C PRO A 38 6.58 17.97 -46.05
N GLN A 39 5.71 17.00 -46.36
CA GLN A 39 5.90 15.60 -45.94
C GLN A 39 7.33 15.16 -46.28
N ALA A 40 8.08 14.74 -45.26
CA ALA A 40 9.40 14.17 -45.46
C ALA A 40 9.29 12.96 -46.41
N ASN A 41 10.07 12.98 -47.50
CA ASN A 41 10.27 11.81 -48.35
C ASN A 41 11.17 10.82 -47.58
N GLY A 42 10.57 10.03 -46.68
CA GLY A 42 11.31 9.08 -45.84
C GLY A 42 10.40 8.27 -44.92
N GLU A 43 10.99 7.30 -44.20
CA GLU A 43 10.28 6.57 -43.15
C GLU A 43 9.93 7.51 -41.99
N LEU A 44 8.68 7.45 -41.55
CA LEU A 44 8.19 8.30 -40.47
C LEU A 44 8.59 7.72 -39.09
N PRO A 45 8.94 8.56 -38.11
CA PRO A 45 9.48 8.13 -36.82
C PRO A 45 8.42 7.56 -35.86
N ILE A 46 7.13 7.64 -36.18
CA ILE A 46 6.05 7.04 -35.39
C ILE A 46 5.33 6.00 -36.26
N THR A 47 5.46 4.73 -35.90
CA THR A 47 4.90 3.61 -36.68
C THR A 47 3.44 3.37 -36.36
N GLY A 48 3.00 3.68 -35.14
CA GLY A 48 1.58 3.74 -34.83
C GLY A 48 1.25 4.25 -33.44
N ILE A 49 -0.02 4.59 -33.27
CA ILE A 49 -0.58 5.09 -32.02
C ILE A 49 -1.82 4.26 -31.72
N TYR A 50 -1.81 3.59 -30.57
CA TYR A 50 -2.87 2.67 -30.15
C TYR A 50 -3.33 3.06 -28.76
N SER A 51 -4.63 3.06 -28.51
CA SER A 51 -5.15 3.00 -27.14
C SER A 51 -5.37 1.53 -26.77
N MET A 52 -5.23 1.20 -25.49
CA MET A 52 -5.48 -0.16 -24.99
C MET A 52 -6.26 -0.15 -23.67
N GLY A 53 -6.57 -1.34 -23.15
CA GLY A 53 -7.26 -1.50 -21.88
C GLY A 53 -8.78 -1.43 -22.05
N SER A 54 -9.43 -0.43 -21.43
CA SER A 54 -10.89 -0.34 -21.44
C SER A 54 -11.47 0.41 -22.63
N THR A 55 -10.66 1.12 -23.41
CA THR A 55 -11.12 1.94 -24.55
C THR A 55 -11.93 1.11 -25.56
N SER A 56 -13.07 1.65 -25.99
CA SER A 56 -14.02 1.01 -26.91
C SER A 56 -14.63 -0.31 -26.43
N SER A 57 -14.59 -0.58 -25.12
CA SER A 57 -15.26 -1.73 -24.49
C SER A 57 -16.42 -1.28 -23.59
N ILE A 58 -17.27 -2.22 -23.19
CA ILE A 58 -18.31 -2.03 -22.17
C ILE A 58 -17.71 -1.57 -20.83
N GLY A 59 -16.44 -1.92 -20.59
CA GLY A 59 -15.71 -1.51 -19.40
C GLY A 59 -15.23 -0.06 -19.41
N GLN A 60 -15.39 0.70 -20.49
CA GLN A 60 -15.04 2.13 -20.51
C GLN A 60 -16.10 2.96 -19.76
N SER A 61 -15.64 3.87 -18.90
CA SER A 61 -16.49 4.83 -18.18
C SER A 61 -15.80 6.20 -18.11
N GLN A 62 -16.54 7.23 -17.67
CA GLN A 62 -16.02 8.59 -17.52
C GLN A 62 -14.83 8.70 -16.55
N CYS A 63 -14.69 7.75 -15.62
CA CYS A 63 -13.60 7.72 -14.65
C CYS A 63 -12.47 6.74 -15.04
N SER A 64 -12.46 6.23 -16.28
CA SER A 64 -11.44 5.27 -16.73
C SER A 64 -10.19 6.00 -17.22
N ASP A 65 -9.04 5.45 -16.83
CA ASP A 65 -7.73 5.79 -17.34
C ASP A 65 -7.62 5.46 -18.84
N ILE A 66 -6.85 6.27 -19.59
CA ILE A 66 -6.54 6.05 -21.00
C ILE A 66 -5.06 5.70 -21.13
N ASP A 67 -4.80 4.45 -21.53
CA ASP A 67 -3.44 3.99 -21.85
C ASP A 67 -3.20 4.09 -23.35
N VAL A 68 -2.13 4.81 -23.74
CA VAL A 68 -1.75 5.02 -25.14
C VAL A 68 -0.36 4.48 -25.39
N TRP A 69 -0.21 3.63 -26.40
CA TRP A 69 1.08 3.20 -26.93
C TRP A 69 1.45 4.03 -28.16
N VAL A 70 2.62 4.67 -28.09
CA VAL A 70 3.26 5.34 -29.22
C VAL A 70 4.39 4.42 -29.69
N CYS A 71 4.13 3.70 -30.77
CA CYS A 71 5.09 2.78 -31.36
C CYS A 71 6.05 3.53 -32.29
N HIS A 72 7.33 3.21 -32.19
CA HIS A 72 8.38 3.85 -32.94
C HIS A 72 9.39 2.82 -33.49
N PRO A 73 10.13 3.15 -34.56
CA PRO A 73 11.12 2.25 -35.10
C PRO A 73 12.38 2.20 -34.24
N SER A 74 13.10 1.08 -34.27
CA SER A 74 14.29 0.90 -33.43
C SER A 74 15.48 1.79 -33.83
N TRP A 75 15.45 2.35 -35.04
CA TRP A 75 16.53 3.21 -35.56
C TRP A 75 16.58 4.60 -34.93
N LEU A 76 15.55 5.02 -34.18
CA LEU A 76 15.59 6.28 -33.43
C LEU A 76 16.73 6.27 -32.40
N ASP A 77 17.51 7.35 -32.37
CA ASP A 77 18.59 7.49 -31.41
C ASP A 77 18.07 7.87 -30.00
N ASN A 78 18.97 7.92 -29.02
CA ASN A 78 18.61 8.21 -27.63
C ASN A 78 18.11 9.65 -27.43
N GLU A 79 18.58 10.61 -28.22
CA GLU A 79 18.17 12.01 -28.12
C GLU A 79 16.77 12.20 -28.70
N GLU A 80 16.50 11.59 -29.85
CA GLU A 80 15.19 11.54 -30.50
C GLU A 80 14.15 10.87 -29.59
N LYS A 81 14.48 9.72 -29.00
CA LYS A 81 13.63 9.03 -28.00
C LYS A 81 13.34 9.93 -26.81
N ARG A 82 14.34 10.64 -26.28
CA ARG A 82 14.17 11.57 -25.16
C ARG A 82 13.24 12.74 -25.52
N PHE A 83 13.36 13.30 -26.72
CA PHE A 83 12.46 14.38 -27.17
C PHE A 83 11.03 13.88 -27.39
N LEU A 84 10.86 12.70 -27.97
CA LEU A 84 9.55 12.08 -28.16
C LEU A 84 8.89 11.75 -26.81
N GLN A 85 9.65 11.22 -25.83
CA GLN A 85 9.17 10.99 -24.47
C GLN A 85 8.76 12.31 -23.80
N LYS A 86 9.56 13.37 -23.94
CA LYS A 86 9.22 14.70 -23.41
C LYS A 86 7.93 15.24 -24.01
N LYS A 87 7.69 15.03 -25.32
CA LYS A 87 6.44 15.40 -26.00
C LYS A 87 5.25 14.64 -25.39
N CYS A 88 5.41 13.34 -25.17
CA CYS A 88 4.39 12.50 -24.51
C CYS A 88 4.05 13.04 -23.12
N THR A 89 5.05 13.32 -22.28
CA THR A 89 4.84 13.88 -20.92
C THR A 89 4.12 15.23 -20.93
N LEU A 90 4.40 16.10 -21.90
CA LEU A 90 3.67 17.37 -22.05
C LEU A 90 2.21 17.17 -22.47
N ILE A 91 1.91 16.12 -23.25
CA ILE A 91 0.53 15.75 -23.61
C ILE A 91 -0.21 15.18 -22.40
N GLU A 92 0.45 14.34 -21.59
CA GLU A 92 -0.10 13.83 -20.32
C GLU A 92 -0.45 14.98 -19.36
N GLN A 93 0.47 15.94 -19.19
CA GLN A 93 0.24 17.13 -18.36
C GLN A 93 -0.91 18.00 -18.87
N TRP A 94 -1.02 18.15 -20.19
CA TRP A 94 -2.15 18.87 -20.79
C TRP A 94 -3.48 18.12 -20.57
N ALA A 95 -3.51 16.81 -20.78
CA ALA A 95 -4.71 16.00 -20.51
C ALA A 95 -5.12 16.07 -19.03
N ALA A 96 -4.14 15.98 -18.11
CA ALA A 96 -4.37 16.13 -16.67
C ALA A 96 -4.94 17.51 -16.32
N SER A 97 -4.55 18.57 -17.02
CA SER A 97 -5.13 19.93 -16.84
C SER A 97 -6.61 20.01 -17.23
N LEU A 98 -7.09 19.05 -18.03
CA LEU A 98 -8.49 18.89 -18.41
C LEU A 98 -9.23 17.87 -17.53
N GLY A 99 -8.57 17.31 -16.50
CA GLY A 99 -9.12 16.26 -15.64
C GLY A 99 -9.17 14.87 -16.28
N ILE A 100 -8.42 14.66 -17.38
CA ILE A 100 -8.34 13.36 -18.07
C ILE A 100 -7.05 12.66 -17.64
N ASP A 101 -7.19 11.46 -17.10
CA ASP A 101 -6.05 10.62 -16.74
C ASP A 101 -5.57 9.83 -17.97
N VAL A 102 -4.41 10.20 -18.51
CA VAL A 102 -3.81 9.60 -19.69
C VAL A 102 -2.37 9.21 -19.37
N THR A 103 -2.01 7.97 -19.69
CA THR A 103 -0.61 7.51 -19.64
C THR A 103 -0.14 7.13 -21.04
N VAL A 104 0.99 7.66 -21.47
CA VAL A 104 1.56 7.48 -22.80
C VAL A 104 2.88 6.70 -22.71
N PHE A 105 2.87 5.50 -23.28
CA PHE A 105 4.01 4.58 -23.29
C PHE A 105 4.71 4.63 -24.65
N LEU A 106 6.02 4.90 -24.63
CA LEU A 106 6.86 4.82 -25.81
C LEU A 106 7.33 3.37 -26.03
N ILE A 107 6.98 2.78 -27.17
CA ILE A 107 7.19 1.36 -27.47
C ILE A 107 8.08 1.20 -28.71
N ASP A 108 9.22 0.55 -28.54
CA ASP A 108 10.07 0.13 -29.66
C ASP A 108 9.41 -1.03 -30.41
N GLU A 109 9.29 -0.95 -31.73
CA GLU A 109 8.63 -1.97 -32.56
C GLU A 109 9.27 -3.37 -32.45
N ASN A 110 10.54 -3.46 -32.08
CA ASN A 110 11.25 -4.74 -31.90
C ASN A 110 11.30 -5.22 -30.44
N ARG A 111 10.70 -4.48 -29.50
CA ARG A 111 10.75 -4.77 -28.06
C ARG A 111 10.30 -6.20 -27.73
N PHE A 112 9.14 -6.59 -28.25
CA PHE A 112 8.48 -7.85 -27.91
C PHE A 112 9.02 -9.06 -28.69
N ARG A 113 9.69 -8.83 -29.83
CA ARG A 113 10.26 -9.90 -30.66
C ARG A 113 11.55 -10.48 -30.08
N HIS A 114 12.33 -9.69 -29.35
CA HIS A 114 13.63 -10.09 -28.83
C HIS A 114 13.60 -10.58 -27.38
N ASN A 115 12.40 -10.78 -26.79
CA ASN A 115 12.23 -11.00 -25.34
C ASN A 115 13.04 -9.98 -24.50
N ALA A 116 13.18 -8.74 -25.00
CA ALA A 116 13.99 -7.73 -24.36
C ALA A 116 13.23 -7.20 -23.12
N SER A 117 13.53 -7.78 -21.96
CA SER A 117 13.01 -7.36 -20.66
C SER A 117 13.62 -6.01 -20.26
N GLY A 118 13.04 -4.91 -20.75
CA GLY A 118 13.35 -3.54 -20.32
C GLY A 118 12.24 -2.95 -19.44
N HIS A 119 12.51 -1.82 -18.77
CA HIS A 119 11.50 -1.06 -18.03
C HIS A 119 10.44 -0.44 -18.96
N ILE A 120 9.15 -0.49 -18.58
CA ILE A 120 8.06 0.30 -19.17
C ILE A 120 7.60 1.24 -18.05
N GLY A 121 8.01 2.51 -18.12
CA GLY A 121 7.67 3.49 -17.08
C GLY A 121 8.40 3.31 -15.74
N GLY A 122 8.15 4.25 -14.82
CA GLY A 122 8.86 4.40 -13.54
C GLY A 122 8.42 3.47 -12.41
N GLU A 123 7.45 2.57 -12.62
CA GLU A 123 7.06 1.54 -11.64
C GLU A 123 7.73 0.21 -12.00
N ASN A 124 8.60 -0.30 -11.12
CA ASN A 124 9.58 -1.38 -11.31
C ASN A 124 9.08 -2.77 -11.78
N CYS A 125 7.83 -2.91 -12.27
CA CYS A 125 7.24 -4.20 -12.65
C CYS A 125 7.05 -4.41 -14.15
N GLY A 126 7.34 -3.41 -15.01
CA GLY A 126 7.22 -3.57 -16.48
C GLY A 126 8.11 -4.67 -17.09
N SER A 127 9.16 -5.10 -16.40
CA SER A 127 10.06 -6.18 -16.83
C SER A 127 9.52 -7.59 -16.56
N THR A 128 8.46 -7.75 -15.75
CA THR A 128 7.94 -9.06 -15.29
C THR A 128 6.57 -9.45 -15.85
N GLN A 129 6.04 -8.75 -16.87
CA GLN A 129 4.71 -9.01 -17.47
C GLN A 129 4.70 -8.92 -19.01
N HIS A 130 5.71 -9.46 -19.68
CA HIS A 130 5.86 -9.36 -21.14
C HIS A 130 4.68 -9.94 -21.93
N ILE A 131 4.38 -11.23 -21.74
CA ILE A 131 3.34 -11.99 -22.43
C ILE A 131 1.95 -11.54 -22.00
N LEU A 132 1.72 -11.26 -20.72
CA LEU A 132 0.42 -10.81 -20.23
C LEU A 132 0.07 -9.39 -20.69
N LEU A 133 1.06 -8.51 -20.81
CA LEU A 133 0.86 -7.19 -21.40
C LEU A 133 0.53 -7.31 -22.89
N LEU A 134 1.21 -8.19 -23.62
CA LEU A 134 0.93 -8.45 -25.02
C LEU A 134 -0.44 -9.13 -25.23
N ASP A 135 -0.85 -10.03 -24.32
CA ASP A 135 -2.20 -10.63 -24.26
C ASP A 135 -3.26 -9.54 -24.10
N GLU A 136 -3.08 -8.61 -23.15
CA GLU A 136 -3.98 -7.48 -22.96
C GLU A 136 -3.97 -6.56 -24.19
N PHE A 137 -2.81 -6.24 -24.75
CA PHE A 137 -2.72 -5.39 -25.94
C PHE A 137 -3.44 -6.01 -27.14
N TYR A 138 -3.15 -7.26 -27.51
CA TYR A 138 -3.74 -7.88 -28.70
C TYR A 138 -5.26 -8.04 -28.66
N ARG A 139 -5.86 -8.20 -27.48
CA ARG A 139 -7.32 -8.29 -27.35
C ARG A 139 -8.02 -6.94 -27.11
N THR A 140 -7.28 -5.86 -26.81
CA THR A 140 -7.88 -4.55 -26.46
C THR A 140 -7.42 -3.37 -27.32
N ALA A 141 -6.39 -3.55 -28.15
CA ALA A 141 -5.80 -2.45 -28.89
C ALA A 141 -6.78 -1.86 -29.90
N VAL A 142 -7.00 -0.56 -29.79
CA VAL A 142 -7.73 0.25 -30.76
C VAL A 142 -6.72 1.14 -31.47
N ARG A 143 -6.58 0.93 -32.78
CA ARG A 143 -5.66 1.71 -33.61
C ARG A 143 -6.21 3.11 -33.84
N MET A 144 -5.55 4.11 -33.27
CA MET A 144 -5.88 5.53 -33.48
C MET A 144 -5.23 6.08 -34.75
N ALA A 145 -3.96 5.72 -35.01
CA ALA A 145 -3.21 6.09 -36.21
C ALA A 145 -2.09 5.07 -36.46
N GLY A 146 -1.50 5.02 -37.66
CA GLY A 146 -0.35 4.17 -37.94
C GLY A 146 -0.57 2.94 -38.81
N LYS A 147 0.49 2.13 -38.88
CA LYS A 147 0.52 0.76 -39.42
C LYS A 147 -0.58 -0.11 -38.77
N ARG A 148 -0.99 -1.20 -39.44
CA ARG A 148 -1.97 -2.18 -38.89
C ARG A 148 -1.24 -3.25 -38.06
N LEU A 149 -1.92 -3.91 -37.13
CA LEU A 149 -1.33 -5.01 -36.35
C LEU A 149 -1.23 -6.29 -37.18
N LEU A 150 0.01 -6.78 -37.38
CA LEU A 150 0.25 -7.99 -38.18
C LEU A 150 -0.33 -9.24 -37.54
N TRP A 151 -0.28 -9.33 -36.21
CA TRP A 151 -0.64 -10.52 -35.46
C TRP A 151 -2.05 -11.06 -35.77
N THR A 152 -2.98 -10.15 -36.11
CA THR A 152 -4.35 -10.50 -36.51
C THR A 152 -4.45 -11.25 -37.84
N MET A 153 -3.42 -11.20 -38.69
CA MET A 153 -3.39 -11.83 -40.02
C MET A 153 -2.89 -13.29 -39.99
N VAL A 154 -2.16 -13.68 -38.94
CA VAL A 154 -1.60 -15.04 -38.82
C VAL A 154 -2.68 -15.97 -38.27
N PRO A 155 -3.07 -17.09 -38.90
CA PRO A 155 -4.05 -18.04 -38.36
C PRO A 155 -3.72 -18.53 -36.95
N VAL A 156 -4.74 -18.86 -36.15
CA VAL A 156 -4.54 -19.38 -34.77
C VAL A 156 -3.70 -20.65 -34.76
N GLU A 157 -3.84 -21.50 -35.77
CA GLU A 157 -3.11 -22.76 -35.94
C GLU A 157 -1.62 -22.55 -36.20
N GLU A 158 -1.25 -21.40 -36.76
CA GLU A 158 0.12 -21.04 -37.12
C GLU A 158 0.82 -20.18 -36.05
N GLU A 159 0.14 -19.89 -34.92
CA GLU A 159 0.75 -19.16 -33.79
C GLU A 159 2.05 -19.82 -33.29
N PRO A 160 2.17 -21.16 -33.18
CA PRO A 160 3.44 -21.80 -32.80
C PRO A 160 4.58 -21.59 -33.82
N ASN A 161 4.24 -21.31 -35.07
CA ASN A 161 5.19 -21.10 -36.17
C ASN A 161 5.16 -19.64 -36.69
N TYR A 162 4.77 -18.69 -35.82
CA TYR A 162 4.44 -17.31 -36.20
C TYR A 162 5.47 -16.67 -37.14
N ASP A 163 6.76 -16.72 -36.77
CA ASP A 163 7.82 -16.08 -37.55
C ASP A 163 8.01 -16.72 -38.93
N GLU A 164 8.00 -18.06 -39.01
CA GLU A 164 8.14 -18.78 -40.27
C GLU A 164 6.96 -18.49 -41.21
N TYR A 165 5.74 -18.48 -40.67
CA TYR A 165 4.53 -18.17 -41.44
C TYR A 165 4.56 -16.74 -41.98
N VAL A 166 4.90 -15.75 -41.14
CA VAL A 166 5.02 -14.34 -41.53
C VAL A 166 6.11 -14.15 -42.60
N MET A 167 7.27 -14.78 -42.44
CA MET A 167 8.34 -14.74 -43.45
C MET A 167 7.87 -15.34 -44.79
N GLY A 168 7.11 -16.44 -44.74
CA GLY A 168 6.47 -17.04 -45.92
C GLY A 168 5.53 -16.07 -46.63
N LEU A 169 4.68 -15.34 -45.89
CA LEU A 169 3.76 -14.35 -46.45
C LEU A 169 4.49 -13.16 -47.13
N TYR A 170 5.60 -12.69 -46.54
CA TYR A 170 6.44 -11.67 -47.18
C TYR A 170 7.13 -12.20 -48.43
N ALA A 171 7.70 -13.42 -48.37
CA ALA A 171 8.37 -14.04 -49.52
C ALA A 171 7.42 -14.28 -50.71
N GLN A 172 6.15 -14.57 -50.43
CA GLN A 172 5.10 -14.73 -51.43
C GLN A 172 4.51 -13.39 -51.93
N GLY A 173 4.90 -12.27 -51.32
CA GLY A 173 4.37 -10.94 -51.65
C GLY A 173 2.92 -10.72 -51.21
N VAL A 174 2.39 -11.55 -50.30
CA VAL A 174 1.04 -11.39 -49.73
C VAL A 174 1.00 -10.19 -48.78
N LEU A 175 2.08 -9.97 -48.03
CA LEU A 175 2.25 -8.81 -47.17
C LEU A 175 3.24 -7.83 -47.79
N THR A 176 2.94 -6.53 -47.71
CA THR A 176 3.87 -5.47 -48.08
C THR A 176 4.71 -5.06 -46.86
N PRO A 177 6.06 -5.17 -46.92
CA PRO A 177 6.93 -4.66 -45.87
C PRO A 177 6.64 -3.17 -45.62
N ASN A 178 6.61 -2.75 -44.36
CA ASN A 178 6.31 -1.39 -43.86
C ASN A 178 4.84 -0.99 -43.70
N GLU A 179 3.86 -1.81 -44.09
CA GLU A 179 2.43 -1.54 -43.79
C GLU A 179 1.98 -2.02 -42.40
N TRP A 180 2.78 -2.87 -41.77
CA TRP A 180 2.42 -3.63 -40.59
C TRP A 180 3.31 -3.33 -39.38
N LEU A 181 2.69 -3.19 -38.22
CA LEU A 181 3.35 -3.24 -36.93
C LEU A 181 3.34 -4.70 -36.47
N ASP A 182 4.52 -5.27 -36.32
CA ASP A 182 4.70 -6.67 -35.93
C ASP A 182 5.42 -6.76 -34.59
N LEU A 183 4.66 -7.02 -33.52
CA LEU A 183 5.18 -7.21 -32.17
C LEU A 183 5.48 -8.69 -31.85
N GLY A 184 5.33 -9.60 -32.83
CA GLY A 184 5.58 -11.05 -32.68
C GLY A 184 4.36 -11.88 -32.22
N GLY A 185 4.54 -13.20 -32.12
CA GLY A 185 3.53 -14.10 -31.57
C GLY A 185 3.37 -13.97 -30.05
N LEU A 186 2.29 -14.52 -29.49
CA LEU A 186 1.96 -14.44 -28.07
C LEU A 186 2.83 -15.37 -27.18
N GLY A 187 3.57 -16.32 -27.76
CA GLY A 187 4.49 -17.20 -27.02
C GLY A 187 3.82 -18.04 -25.91
N GLU A 188 4.62 -18.60 -25.01
CA GLU A 188 4.13 -19.33 -23.82
C GLU A 188 4.30 -18.48 -22.56
N LEU A 189 3.24 -18.39 -21.75
CA LEU A 189 3.30 -17.71 -20.45
C LEU A 189 4.13 -18.52 -19.47
N SER A 190 5.23 -17.96 -18.97
CA SER A 190 6.04 -18.63 -17.94
C SER A 190 5.37 -18.60 -16.57
N ALA A 191 5.62 -19.63 -15.75
CA ALA A 191 5.12 -19.65 -14.36
C ALA A 191 5.66 -18.47 -13.52
N ALA A 192 6.86 -17.97 -13.80
CA ALA A 192 7.45 -16.81 -13.12
C ALA A 192 6.72 -15.51 -13.47
N GLU A 193 6.39 -15.31 -14.74
CA GLU A 193 5.64 -14.14 -15.20
C GLU A 193 4.21 -14.14 -14.65
N TYR A 194 3.54 -15.31 -14.69
CA TYR A 194 2.25 -15.50 -14.03
C TYR A 194 2.28 -15.09 -12.56
N PHE A 195 3.31 -15.56 -11.85
CA PHE A 195 3.47 -15.27 -10.43
C PHE A 195 3.63 -13.77 -10.19
N GLY A 196 4.52 -13.11 -10.94
CA GLY A 196 4.74 -11.66 -10.86
C GLY A 196 3.49 -10.84 -11.17
N ALA A 197 2.72 -11.22 -12.19
CA ALA A 197 1.48 -10.53 -12.55
C ALA A 197 0.38 -10.67 -11.50
N SER A 198 0.21 -11.88 -10.94
CA SER A 198 -0.79 -12.12 -9.88
C SER A 198 -0.47 -11.31 -8.62
N LEU A 199 0.82 -11.26 -8.30
CA LEU A 199 1.37 -10.49 -7.20
C LEU A 199 1.09 -8.98 -7.39
N TRP A 200 1.26 -8.46 -8.61
CA TRP A 200 0.95 -7.08 -8.96
C TRP A 200 -0.54 -6.75 -8.88
N GLN A 201 -1.44 -7.65 -9.30
CA GLN A 201 -2.89 -7.38 -9.16
C GLN A 201 -3.29 -7.28 -7.69
N LEU A 202 -2.69 -8.09 -6.81
CA LEU A 202 -2.87 -7.95 -5.37
C LEU A 202 -2.33 -6.60 -4.85
N TYR A 203 -1.21 -6.09 -5.40
CA TYR A 203 -0.71 -4.75 -5.06
C TYR A 203 -1.72 -3.64 -5.37
N LYS A 204 -2.25 -3.65 -6.60
CA LYS A 204 -3.20 -2.64 -7.09
C LYS A 204 -4.57 -2.76 -6.44
N SER A 205 -4.88 -3.90 -5.81
CA SER A 205 -6.15 -4.13 -5.12
C SER A 205 -6.40 -3.22 -3.92
N VAL A 206 -5.34 -2.71 -3.29
CA VAL A 206 -5.43 -1.69 -2.24
C VAL A 206 -6.03 -0.40 -2.79
N ASP A 207 -5.70 -0.06 -4.05
CA ASP A 207 -6.06 1.21 -4.67
C ASP A 207 -7.30 1.09 -5.57
N SER A 208 -7.57 -0.07 -6.17
CA SER A 208 -8.73 -0.31 -7.04
C SER A 208 -9.28 -1.73 -6.87
N PRO A 209 -10.07 -1.98 -5.81
CA PRO A 209 -10.36 -3.35 -5.39
C PRO A 209 -11.24 -4.13 -6.39
N TYR A 210 -12.23 -3.48 -7.03
CA TYR A 210 -13.12 -4.15 -7.99
C TYR A 210 -12.39 -4.56 -9.30
N LYS A 211 -11.61 -3.65 -9.90
CA LYS A 211 -10.81 -3.91 -11.11
C LYS A 211 -9.75 -4.98 -10.81
N ALA A 212 -9.10 -4.89 -9.65
CA ALA A 212 -8.09 -5.85 -9.24
C ALA A 212 -8.66 -7.25 -9.02
N VAL A 213 -9.81 -7.41 -8.33
CA VAL A 213 -10.43 -8.73 -8.13
C VAL A 213 -10.80 -9.41 -9.45
N LEU A 214 -11.33 -8.66 -10.43
CA LEU A 214 -11.60 -9.18 -11.77
C LEU A 214 -10.33 -9.72 -12.43
N LYS A 215 -9.26 -8.93 -12.44
CA LYS A 215 -7.96 -9.34 -13.02
C LYS A 215 -7.29 -10.46 -12.22
N SER A 216 -7.41 -10.48 -10.89
CA SER A 216 -6.86 -11.53 -10.03
C SER A 216 -7.51 -12.89 -10.30
N ILE A 217 -8.83 -12.94 -10.48
CA ILE A 217 -9.52 -14.20 -10.80
C ILE A 217 -9.29 -14.60 -12.26
N LEU A 218 -9.12 -13.65 -13.18
CA LEU A 218 -8.66 -13.97 -14.54
C LEU A 218 -7.31 -14.70 -14.49
N LEU A 219 -6.35 -14.17 -13.74
CA LEU A 219 -5.07 -14.83 -13.55
C LEU A 219 -5.26 -16.21 -12.88
N GLU A 220 -6.07 -16.32 -11.84
CA GLU A 220 -6.38 -17.62 -11.22
C GLU A 220 -6.88 -18.64 -12.27
N SER A 221 -7.74 -18.22 -13.20
CA SER A 221 -8.20 -19.06 -14.32
C SER A 221 -7.10 -19.47 -15.29
N TYR A 222 -6.06 -18.65 -15.47
CA TYR A 222 -4.89 -19.00 -16.26
C TYR A 222 -3.99 -20.01 -15.53
N SER A 223 -3.81 -19.87 -14.21
CA SER A 223 -3.04 -20.85 -13.43
C SER A 223 -3.68 -22.23 -13.38
N TRP A 224 -5.01 -22.28 -13.48
CA TRP A 224 -5.75 -23.53 -13.44
C TRP A 224 -5.49 -24.38 -14.69
N ASP A 225 -5.32 -23.76 -15.86
CA ASP A 225 -5.00 -24.44 -17.12
C ASP A 225 -3.49 -24.62 -17.35
N TYR A 226 -2.63 -24.06 -16.50
CA TYR A 226 -1.18 -24.10 -16.66
C TYR A 226 -0.63 -25.55 -16.65
N PRO A 227 0.32 -25.93 -17.53
CA PRO A 227 1.09 -25.08 -18.44
C PRO A 227 0.43 -24.80 -19.80
N HIS A 228 -0.67 -25.46 -20.12
CA HIS A 228 -1.32 -25.38 -21.43
C HIS A 228 -2.43 -24.32 -21.48
N GLY A 229 -2.27 -23.26 -20.68
CA GLY A 229 -3.27 -22.21 -20.50
C GLY A 229 -3.58 -21.47 -21.78
N LYS A 230 -4.87 -21.32 -22.08
CA LYS A 230 -5.33 -20.49 -23.20
C LYS A 230 -5.51 -19.05 -22.72
N LEU A 231 -4.65 -18.17 -23.21
CA LEU A 231 -4.74 -16.73 -23.00
C LEU A 231 -5.94 -16.15 -23.77
N LEU A 232 -6.52 -15.08 -23.25
CA LEU A 232 -7.72 -14.45 -23.82
C LEU A 232 -7.49 -13.92 -25.24
N ALA A 233 -6.29 -13.43 -25.57
CA ALA A 233 -5.96 -13.00 -26.92
C ALA A 233 -6.10 -14.15 -27.93
N MET A 234 -5.70 -15.37 -27.59
CA MET A 234 -5.88 -16.53 -28.47
C MET A 234 -7.35 -16.94 -28.60
N GLU A 235 -8.15 -16.80 -27.53
CA GLU A 235 -9.60 -16.99 -27.60
C GLU A 235 -10.23 -15.92 -28.51
N PHE A 236 -9.89 -14.64 -28.32
CA PHE A 236 -10.31 -13.51 -29.15
C PHE A 236 -9.99 -13.73 -30.64
N LYS A 237 -8.75 -14.11 -30.95
CA LYS A 237 -8.26 -14.33 -32.32
C LYS A 237 -9.02 -15.47 -33.01
N ARG A 238 -9.32 -16.55 -32.28
CA ARG A 238 -10.13 -17.66 -32.81
C ARG A 238 -11.53 -17.20 -33.22
N HIS A 239 -12.20 -16.45 -32.36
CA HIS A 239 -13.54 -15.92 -32.67
C HIS A 239 -13.49 -14.92 -33.84
N LEU A 240 -12.47 -14.05 -33.87
CA LEU A 240 -12.23 -13.11 -34.96
C LEU A 240 -12.08 -13.83 -36.32
N HIS A 241 -11.27 -14.89 -36.38
CA HIS A 241 -11.03 -15.65 -37.61
C HIS A 241 -12.23 -16.50 -38.04
N ALA A 242 -13.02 -16.99 -37.07
CA ALA A 242 -14.27 -17.67 -37.34
C ALA A 242 -15.38 -16.71 -37.82
N GLY A 243 -15.17 -15.39 -37.74
CA GLY A 243 -16.20 -14.39 -38.06
C GLY A 243 -17.36 -14.39 -37.07
N GLU A 244 -17.13 -14.88 -35.85
CA GLU A 244 -18.16 -15.00 -34.82
C GLU A 244 -18.37 -13.68 -34.09
N ILE A 245 -19.63 -13.30 -33.89
CA ILE A 245 -20.01 -12.21 -32.99
C ILE A 245 -20.28 -12.84 -31.62
N VAL A 246 -19.21 -13.04 -30.84
CA VAL A 246 -19.29 -13.51 -29.45
C VAL A 246 -19.21 -12.31 -28.51
N CYS A 247 -19.83 -12.40 -27.32
CA CYS A 247 -19.67 -11.38 -26.29
C CYS A 247 -20.00 -9.95 -26.78
N TYR A 248 -21.03 -9.80 -27.60
CA TYR A 248 -21.51 -8.51 -28.11
C TYR A 248 -20.49 -7.75 -28.98
N GLY A 249 -19.77 -8.47 -29.85
CA GLY A 249 -18.82 -7.87 -30.80
C GLY A 249 -17.35 -8.05 -30.41
N LEU A 250 -17.03 -9.16 -29.75
CA LEU A 250 -15.70 -9.47 -29.20
C LEU A 250 -15.24 -8.46 -28.15
N ASP A 251 -16.18 -7.99 -27.32
CA ASP A 251 -15.86 -7.09 -26.22
C ASP A 251 -14.89 -7.76 -25.23
N SER A 252 -13.77 -7.10 -24.99
CA SER A 252 -12.65 -7.65 -24.24
C SER A 252 -12.96 -7.87 -22.74
N TYR A 253 -13.87 -7.09 -22.18
CA TYR A 253 -14.32 -7.23 -20.79
C TYR A 253 -15.36 -8.34 -20.66
N CYS A 254 -16.27 -8.48 -21.63
CA CYS A 254 -17.20 -9.60 -21.69
C CYS A 254 -16.47 -10.94 -21.84
N LEU A 255 -15.45 -11.02 -22.71
CA LEU A 255 -14.61 -12.23 -22.86
C LEU A 255 -13.91 -12.59 -21.53
N MET A 256 -13.39 -11.60 -20.82
CA MET A 256 -12.80 -11.80 -19.48
C MET A 256 -13.84 -12.34 -18.49
N LEU A 257 -15.04 -11.75 -18.46
CA LEU A 257 -16.11 -12.20 -17.57
C LEU A 257 -16.55 -13.64 -17.89
N GLU A 258 -16.69 -13.99 -19.17
CA GLU A 258 -17.05 -15.34 -19.60
C GLU A 258 -15.99 -16.36 -19.16
N ARG A 259 -14.70 -16.05 -19.40
CA ARG A 259 -13.56 -16.87 -18.99
C ARG A 259 -13.55 -17.12 -17.48
N VAL A 260 -13.72 -16.07 -16.68
CA VAL A 260 -13.80 -16.17 -15.21
C VAL A 260 -15.05 -16.94 -14.77
N THR A 261 -16.19 -16.72 -15.43
CA THR A 261 -17.45 -17.42 -15.12
C THR A 261 -17.30 -18.93 -15.30
N ARG A 262 -16.75 -19.36 -16.43
CA ARG A 262 -16.48 -20.78 -16.72
C ARG A 262 -15.60 -21.41 -15.64
N TYR A 263 -14.48 -20.76 -15.31
CA TYR A 263 -13.57 -21.21 -14.28
C TYR A 263 -14.26 -21.40 -12.91
N LEU A 264 -14.97 -20.37 -12.43
CA LEU A 264 -15.61 -20.41 -11.11
C LEU A 264 -16.76 -21.43 -11.04
N VAL A 265 -17.48 -21.65 -12.14
CA VAL A 265 -18.51 -22.70 -12.23
C VAL A 265 -17.87 -24.09 -12.16
N GLU A 266 -16.77 -24.32 -12.88
CA GLU A 266 -16.09 -25.62 -12.92
C GLU A 266 -15.50 -26.02 -11.57
N ILE A 267 -14.99 -25.05 -10.78
CA ILE A 267 -14.53 -25.30 -9.42
C ILE A 267 -15.65 -25.20 -8.36
N ASN A 268 -16.90 -24.98 -8.79
CA ASN A 268 -18.10 -24.83 -7.94
C ASN A 268 -17.99 -23.71 -6.88
N ASP A 269 -17.38 -22.59 -7.24
CA ASP A 269 -17.20 -21.41 -6.39
C ASP A 269 -18.20 -20.31 -6.75
N LEU A 270 -19.47 -20.57 -6.44
CA LEU A 270 -20.59 -19.68 -6.77
C LEU A 270 -20.56 -18.38 -5.96
N THR A 271 -19.93 -18.38 -4.78
CA THR A 271 -19.80 -17.19 -3.93
C THR A 271 -18.89 -16.16 -4.59
N ARG A 272 -17.69 -16.57 -5.05
CA ARG A 272 -16.81 -15.66 -5.79
C ARG A 272 -17.38 -15.28 -7.15
N LEU A 273 -18.20 -16.15 -7.75
CA LEU A 273 -18.89 -15.83 -9.02
C LEU A 273 -19.88 -14.67 -8.86
N ASP A 274 -20.69 -14.69 -7.80
CA ASP A 274 -21.61 -13.59 -7.49
C ASP A 274 -20.85 -12.27 -7.27
N LEU A 275 -19.74 -12.33 -6.53
CA LEU A 275 -18.88 -11.15 -6.33
C LEU A 275 -18.31 -10.62 -7.64
N ILE A 276 -17.78 -11.49 -8.52
CA ILE A 276 -17.23 -11.08 -9.81
C ILE A 276 -18.28 -10.40 -10.68
N ARG A 277 -19.50 -10.92 -10.72
CA ARG A 277 -20.61 -10.28 -11.46
C ARG A 277 -20.93 -8.89 -10.91
N ARG A 278 -20.92 -8.71 -9.58
CA ARG A 278 -21.07 -7.40 -8.94
C ARG A 278 -19.89 -6.47 -9.25
N CYS A 279 -18.65 -6.95 -9.21
CA CYS A 279 -17.47 -6.18 -9.59
C CYS A 279 -17.56 -5.72 -11.05
N PHE A 280 -17.99 -6.60 -11.96
CA PHE A 280 -18.19 -6.30 -13.37
C PHE A 280 -19.26 -5.22 -13.56
N TYR A 281 -20.45 -5.40 -12.97
CA TYR A 281 -21.53 -4.43 -13.01
C TYR A 281 -21.08 -3.04 -12.52
N LEU A 282 -20.42 -2.98 -11.36
CA LEU A 282 -19.89 -1.74 -10.79
C LEU A 282 -18.74 -1.13 -11.60
N LYS A 283 -18.03 -1.92 -12.40
CA LYS A 283 -16.94 -1.45 -13.28
C LYS A 283 -17.47 -0.84 -14.59
N VAL A 284 -18.61 -1.32 -15.08
CA VAL A 284 -19.28 -0.80 -16.29
C VAL A 284 -19.88 0.59 -16.03
N CYS A 285 -20.27 0.88 -14.78
CA CYS A 285 -20.81 2.18 -14.35
C CYS A 285 -22.12 2.58 -15.06
N GLU A 286 -22.89 1.62 -15.57
CA GLU A 286 -24.23 1.84 -16.13
C GLU A 286 -25.30 1.44 -15.13
N LYS A 287 -26.18 2.37 -14.77
CA LYS A 287 -27.21 2.17 -13.73
C LYS A 287 -28.52 1.69 -14.32
N LEU A 288 -28.83 0.41 -14.15
CA LEU A 288 -30.05 -0.19 -14.71
C LEU A 288 -31.33 0.10 -13.92
N SER A 289 -31.22 0.55 -12.66
CA SER A 289 -32.39 0.88 -11.83
C SER A 289 -32.96 2.28 -12.06
N GLU A 290 -32.21 3.17 -12.71
CA GLU A 290 -32.68 4.50 -13.11
C GLU A 290 -33.44 4.38 -14.44
N ASP A 291 -34.67 4.89 -14.48
CA ASP A 291 -35.48 4.96 -15.70
C ASP A 291 -34.94 6.06 -16.62
N ASP A 292 -34.59 5.68 -17.84
CA ASP A 292 -34.07 6.61 -18.85
C ASP A 292 -35.26 7.31 -19.53
N ASP A 293 -35.83 8.31 -18.88
CA ASP A 293 -36.96 9.08 -19.40
C ASP A 293 -36.58 9.93 -20.64
N ASN A 294 -35.31 9.94 -21.10
CA ASN A 294 -34.93 10.82 -22.21
C ASN A 294 -33.71 10.50 -23.09
N GLN A 295 -33.04 9.35 -23.04
CA GLN A 295 -32.01 9.04 -24.04
C GLN A 295 -32.11 7.62 -24.59
N CYS A 296 -31.80 7.50 -25.89
CA CYS A 296 -31.72 6.25 -26.62
C CYS A 296 -30.84 5.26 -25.83
N ALA A 297 -31.42 4.16 -25.33
CA ALA A 297 -30.68 3.14 -24.59
C ALA A 297 -29.43 2.75 -25.37
N GLY A 298 -28.25 3.14 -24.87
CA GLY A 298 -26.99 2.84 -25.53
C GLY A 298 -26.72 1.33 -25.51
N TRP A 299 -26.01 0.83 -26.52
CA TRP A 299 -25.69 -0.60 -26.65
C TRP A 299 -25.12 -1.23 -25.36
N ARG A 300 -24.35 -0.49 -24.55
CA ARG A 300 -23.82 -0.97 -23.25
C ARG A 300 -24.93 -1.33 -22.26
N ARG A 301 -26.02 -0.56 -22.23
CA ARG A 301 -27.19 -0.82 -21.36
C ARG A 301 -27.86 -2.13 -21.79
N ASP A 302 -28.10 -2.31 -23.08
CA ASP A 302 -28.74 -3.53 -23.63
C ASP A 302 -27.93 -4.79 -23.30
N VAL A 303 -26.61 -4.71 -23.44
CA VAL A 303 -25.70 -5.80 -23.07
C VAL A 303 -25.78 -6.11 -21.58
N LEU A 304 -25.68 -5.07 -20.74
CA LEU A 304 -25.70 -5.25 -19.29
C LEU A 304 -27.05 -5.79 -18.79
N SER A 305 -28.16 -5.35 -19.38
CA SER A 305 -29.50 -5.85 -19.09
C SER A 305 -29.64 -7.35 -19.38
N GLN A 306 -29.15 -7.81 -20.53
CA GLN A 306 -29.15 -9.24 -20.87
C GLN A 306 -28.28 -10.07 -19.91
N LEU A 307 -27.12 -9.55 -19.53
CA LEU A 307 -26.24 -10.20 -18.55
C LEU A 307 -26.92 -10.32 -17.19
N VAL A 308 -27.49 -9.24 -16.68
CA VAL A 308 -28.20 -9.19 -15.39
C VAL A 308 -29.40 -10.13 -15.35
N GLU A 309 -30.17 -10.20 -16.44
CA GLU A 309 -31.27 -11.15 -16.61
C GLU A 309 -30.76 -12.60 -16.53
N SER A 310 -29.67 -12.92 -17.24
CA SER A 310 -29.06 -14.25 -17.20
C SER A 310 -28.54 -14.66 -15.81
N TRP A 311 -28.19 -13.68 -14.97
CA TRP A 311 -27.75 -13.93 -13.59
C TRP A 311 -28.91 -14.08 -12.60
N GLY A 312 -30.15 -13.80 -13.02
CA GLY A 312 -31.35 -13.88 -12.18
C GLY A 312 -31.41 -12.79 -11.10
N TRP A 313 -30.83 -11.61 -11.36
CA TRP A 313 -30.85 -10.50 -10.40
C TRP A 313 -32.19 -9.77 -10.41
N GLY A 314 -32.73 -9.50 -9.23
CA GLY A 314 -33.93 -8.68 -9.06
C GLY A 314 -33.64 -7.18 -9.00
N THR A 315 -34.70 -6.37 -9.12
CA THR A 315 -34.64 -4.89 -9.10
C THR A 315 -34.07 -4.33 -7.80
N GLU A 316 -34.36 -4.95 -6.65
CA GLU A 316 -33.83 -4.54 -5.34
C GLU A 316 -32.30 -4.57 -5.30
N ARG A 317 -31.69 -5.62 -5.90
CA ARG A 317 -30.23 -5.76 -5.98
C ARG A 317 -29.62 -4.67 -6.87
N LEU A 318 -30.26 -4.35 -8.00
CA LEU A 318 -29.82 -3.29 -8.90
C LEU A 318 -29.87 -1.93 -8.22
N ALA A 319 -30.99 -1.59 -7.59
CA ALA A 319 -31.14 -0.35 -6.83
C ALA A 319 -30.07 -0.21 -5.73
N LEU A 320 -29.74 -1.32 -5.05
CA LEU A 320 -28.66 -1.33 -4.07
C LEU A 320 -27.28 -1.08 -4.69
N LEU A 321 -26.96 -1.68 -5.84
CA LEU A 321 -25.66 -1.49 -6.50
C LEU A 321 -25.53 -0.09 -7.12
N ASP A 322 -26.60 0.45 -7.69
CA ASP A 322 -26.63 1.77 -8.34
C ASP A 322 -26.53 2.94 -7.35
N THR A 323 -26.84 2.68 -6.08
CA THR A 323 -26.66 3.61 -4.95
C THR A 323 -25.31 3.43 -4.25
N ARG A 324 -24.32 2.79 -4.89
CA ARG A 324 -22.96 2.61 -4.34
C ARG A 324 -22.34 3.89 -3.80
N ASN A 325 -22.54 5.02 -4.49
CA ASN A 325 -22.02 6.32 -4.07
C ASN A 325 -22.61 6.83 -2.73
N GLN A 326 -23.73 6.26 -2.30
CA GLN A 326 -24.43 6.56 -1.04
C GLN A 326 -24.20 5.48 0.02
N TRP A 327 -23.40 4.44 -0.27
CA TRP A 327 -23.15 3.37 0.68
C TRP A 327 -22.41 3.89 1.91
N LYS A 328 -23.02 3.62 3.07
CA LYS A 328 -22.51 3.94 4.40
C LYS A 328 -21.74 2.77 5.01
N ILE A 329 -21.12 3.00 6.16
CA ILE A 329 -20.03 2.14 6.67
C ILE A 329 -20.38 0.66 6.79
N GLU A 330 -21.59 0.32 7.22
CA GLU A 330 -21.99 -1.08 7.41
C GLU A 330 -21.95 -1.85 6.08
N ARG A 331 -22.50 -1.23 5.03
CA ARG A 331 -22.52 -1.81 3.69
C ARG A 331 -21.13 -1.85 3.08
N VAL A 332 -20.36 -0.78 3.25
CA VAL A 332 -18.98 -0.69 2.76
C VAL A 332 -18.10 -1.72 3.44
N ARG A 333 -18.25 -1.94 4.75
CA ARG A 333 -17.53 -2.98 5.50
C ARG A 333 -17.87 -4.37 5.00
N GLN A 334 -19.14 -4.65 4.70
CA GLN A 334 -19.54 -5.93 4.11
C GLN A 334 -18.83 -6.14 2.76
N ALA A 335 -18.91 -5.15 1.85
CA ALA A 335 -18.25 -5.24 0.55
C ALA A 335 -16.72 -5.36 0.69
N HIS A 336 -16.11 -4.61 1.61
CA HIS A 336 -14.68 -4.66 1.90
C HIS A 336 -14.25 -6.06 2.33
N ASN A 337 -14.98 -6.68 3.25
CA ASN A 337 -14.66 -8.03 3.74
C ASN A 337 -14.80 -9.08 2.62
N GLU A 338 -15.85 -9.01 1.80
CA GLU A 338 -16.03 -9.94 0.66
C GLU A 338 -14.91 -9.82 -0.37
N LEU A 339 -14.48 -8.59 -0.69
CA LEU A 339 -13.36 -8.32 -1.57
C LEU A 339 -12.06 -8.85 -0.95
N LEU A 340 -11.82 -8.57 0.33
CA LEU A 340 -10.64 -9.03 1.05
C LEU A 340 -10.55 -10.55 1.09
N ASP A 341 -11.62 -11.23 1.46
CA ASP A 341 -11.67 -12.70 1.52
C ASP A 341 -11.34 -13.33 0.16
N THR A 342 -11.87 -12.75 -0.92
CA THR A 342 -11.60 -13.19 -2.29
C THR A 342 -10.15 -12.98 -2.69
N MET A 343 -9.57 -11.80 -2.40
CA MET A 343 -8.17 -11.51 -2.66
C MET A 343 -7.25 -12.43 -1.86
N MET A 344 -7.59 -12.71 -0.60
CA MET A 344 -6.82 -13.64 0.23
C MET A 344 -6.90 -15.06 -0.27
N GLN A 345 -8.04 -15.47 -0.83
CA GLN A 345 -8.15 -16.76 -1.48
C GLN A 345 -7.28 -16.86 -2.74
N SER A 346 -7.27 -15.82 -3.58
CA SER A 346 -6.40 -15.75 -4.75
C SER A 346 -4.91 -15.74 -4.38
N TYR A 347 -4.54 -15.03 -3.30
CA TYR A 347 -3.18 -15.08 -2.78
C TYR A 347 -2.77 -16.49 -2.30
N ARG A 348 -3.63 -17.20 -1.57
CA ARG A 348 -3.37 -18.60 -1.17
C ARG A 348 -3.19 -19.50 -2.39
N ASN A 349 -4.01 -19.34 -3.41
CA ASN A 349 -3.91 -20.09 -4.67
C ASN A 349 -2.61 -19.79 -5.41
N LEU A 350 -2.19 -18.51 -5.44
CA LEU A 350 -0.91 -18.08 -6.00
C LEU A 350 0.28 -18.74 -5.28
N ILE A 351 0.29 -18.75 -3.93
CA ILE A 351 1.35 -19.40 -3.15
C ILE A 351 1.39 -20.92 -3.43
N ARG A 352 0.23 -21.58 -3.52
CA ARG A 352 0.16 -23.00 -3.90
C ARG A 352 0.70 -23.25 -5.30
N PHE A 353 0.37 -22.38 -6.27
CA PHE A 353 0.87 -22.45 -7.64
C PHE A 353 2.39 -22.32 -7.70
N ALA A 354 2.96 -21.34 -6.99
CA ALA A 354 4.39 -21.13 -6.93
C ALA A 354 5.15 -22.36 -6.42
N ARG A 355 4.60 -23.01 -5.37
CA ARG A 355 5.16 -24.25 -4.82
C ARG A 355 5.11 -25.41 -5.83
N ARG A 356 3.96 -25.62 -6.48
CA ARG A 356 3.77 -26.73 -7.44
C ARG A 356 4.74 -26.65 -8.62
N ASN A 357 5.07 -25.45 -9.06
CA ASN A 357 5.94 -25.22 -10.21
C ASN A 357 7.42 -25.05 -9.82
N ASN A 358 7.78 -25.34 -8.56
CA ASN A 358 9.13 -25.13 -8.03
C ASN A 358 9.70 -23.76 -8.38
N LEU A 359 8.85 -22.75 -8.42
CA LEU A 359 9.32 -21.40 -8.57
C LEU A 359 10.20 -21.15 -7.34
N SER A 360 11.51 -21.07 -7.56
CA SER A 360 12.28 -20.14 -6.75
C SER A 360 11.49 -18.86 -6.80
N VAL A 361 11.35 -18.22 -5.66
CA VAL A 361 10.83 -16.87 -5.63
C VAL A 361 11.85 -16.03 -6.41
N SER A 362 11.73 -16.02 -7.75
CA SER A 362 12.68 -15.46 -8.71
C SER A 362 12.41 -13.97 -8.93
N ALA A 363 11.27 -13.48 -8.42
CA ALA A 363 11.14 -12.09 -8.08
C ALA A 363 12.11 -11.78 -6.95
N SER A 364 12.75 -10.61 -6.99
CA SER A 364 13.68 -10.24 -5.93
C SER A 364 12.99 -10.41 -4.58
N PRO A 365 13.64 -11.02 -3.56
CA PRO A 365 13.08 -11.09 -2.20
C PRO A 365 12.62 -9.72 -1.68
N GLN A 366 13.21 -8.67 -2.23
CA GLN A 366 12.85 -7.27 -2.04
C GLN A 366 11.41 -6.95 -2.53
N ASP A 367 11.08 -7.21 -3.79
CA ASP A 367 9.76 -6.85 -4.36
C ASP A 367 8.60 -7.56 -3.65
N ILE A 368 8.82 -8.82 -3.27
CA ILE A 368 7.83 -9.57 -2.47
C ILE A 368 7.75 -9.03 -1.06
N GLY A 369 8.88 -8.66 -0.44
CA GLY A 369 8.89 -8.00 0.86
C GLY A 369 8.06 -6.72 0.87
N VAL A 370 8.24 -5.85 -0.12
CA VAL A 370 7.45 -4.60 -0.24
C VAL A 370 5.98 -4.89 -0.41
N LEU A 371 5.63 -5.81 -1.31
CA LEU A 371 4.23 -6.10 -1.54
C LEU A 371 3.57 -6.71 -0.31
N THR A 372 4.18 -7.76 0.25
CA THR A 372 3.62 -8.46 1.41
C THR A 372 3.46 -7.49 2.58
N ARG A 373 4.36 -6.52 2.75
CA ARG A 373 4.23 -5.43 3.73
C ARG A 373 3.11 -4.45 3.39
N LYS A 374 2.90 -4.09 2.12
CA LYS A 374 1.73 -3.26 1.73
C LYS A 374 0.42 -3.98 2.05
N LEU A 375 0.34 -5.28 1.75
CA LEU A 375 -0.82 -6.12 2.08
C LEU A 375 -1.00 -6.27 3.60
N TYR A 376 0.08 -6.50 4.36
CA TYR A 376 0.10 -6.51 5.82
C TYR A 376 -0.44 -5.19 6.38
N ALA A 377 0.11 -4.07 5.93
CA ALA A 377 -0.23 -2.74 6.41
C ALA A 377 -1.70 -2.41 6.11
N ALA A 378 -2.19 -2.77 4.92
CA ALA A 378 -3.57 -2.51 4.52
C ALA A 378 -4.59 -3.44 5.21
N PHE A 379 -4.30 -4.74 5.31
CA PHE A 379 -5.32 -5.76 5.59
C PHE A 379 -5.15 -6.52 6.90
N GLU A 380 -3.94 -6.63 7.46
CA GLU A 380 -3.75 -7.43 8.67
C GLU A 380 -4.38 -6.75 9.89
N ALA A 381 -5.30 -7.45 10.54
CA ALA A 381 -5.96 -7.02 11.76
C ALA A 381 -5.13 -7.41 12.99
N LEU A 382 -4.65 -6.41 13.73
CA LEU A 382 -3.81 -6.60 14.92
C LEU A 382 -4.40 -5.88 16.13
N PRO A 383 -4.15 -6.38 17.37
CA PRO A 383 -4.50 -5.64 18.58
C PRO A 383 -3.96 -4.21 18.52
N GLY A 384 -4.81 -3.24 18.85
CA GLY A 384 -4.46 -1.82 18.79
C GLY A 384 -4.35 -1.20 17.39
N LYS A 385 -4.27 -1.97 16.31
CA LYS A 385 -4.33 -1.42 14.93
C LYS A 385 -5.74 -0.93 14.63
N VAL A 386 -5.84 0.22 13.98
CA VAL A 386 -7.06 0.75 13.40
C VAL A 386 -7.19 0.20 11.98
N THR A 387 -8.20 -0.63 11.74
CA THR A 387 -8.48 -1.15 10.41
C THR A 387 -9.07 -0.05 9.54
N LEU A 388 -8.39 0.26 8.43
CA LEU A 388 -8.82 1.26 7.47
C LEU A 388 -9.64 0.59 6.37
N VAL A 389 -10.88 1.03 6.23
CA VAL A 389 -11.80 0.63 5.17
C VAL A 389 -11.39 1.34 3.88
N ASN A 390 -11.36 0.60 2.77
CA ASN A 390 -10.91 1.15 1.51
C ASN A 390 -11.86 2.28 1.03
N PRO A 391 -11.38 3.53 0.90
CA PRO A 391 -12.22 4.67 0.49
C PRO A 391 -12.69 4.58 -0.96
N GLN A 392 -12.16 3.65 -1.75
CA GLN A 392 -12.55 3.45 -3.15
C GLN A 392 -13.82 2.59 -3.28
N ILE A 393 -14.34 2.04 -2.19
CA ILE A 393 -15.61 1.30 -2.20
C ILE A 393 -16.79 2.27 -2.26
N SER A 394 -16.77 3.34 -1.46
CA SER A 394 -17.76 4.42 -1.46
C SER A 394 -17.07 5.75 -1.21
N PRO A 395 -17.43 6.84 -1.93
CA PRO A 395 -16.77 8.13 -1.81
C PRO A 395 -17.04 8.84 -0.47
N ASP A 396 -18.19 8.57 0.17
CA ASP A 396 -18.63 9.26 1.38
C ASP A 396 -19.09 8.29 2.48
N LEU A 397 -18.25 8.15 3.50
CA LEU A 397 -18.51 7.36 4.70
C LEU A 397 -19.01 8.17 5.88
N SER A 398 -19.28 9.47 5.71
CA SER A 398 -19.78 10.30 6.81
C SER A 398 -21.08 9.73 7.35
N GLU A 399 -21.19 9.63 8.68
CA GLU A 399 -22.42 9.20 9.33
C GLU A 399 -23.11 10.43 9.94
N PRO A 400 -24.44 10.54 9.86
CA PRO A 400 -25.17 11.66 10.44
C PRO A 400 -25.11 11.65 11.97
N HIS A 401 -25.07 10.47 12.57
CA HIS A 401 -25.04 10.27 14.01
C HIS A 401 -23.95 9.27 14.40
N LEU A 402 -23.21 9.54 15.47
CA LEU A 402 -22.32 8.58 16.10
C LEU A 402 -22.54 8.56 17.61
N THR A 403 -22.94 7.41 18.15
CA THR A 403 -23.21 7.23 19.58
C THR A 403 -22.19 6.30 20.21
N PHE A 404 -21.49 6.81 21.23
CA PHE A 404 -20.52 6.08 22.04
C PHE A 404 -21.15 5.61 23.35
N ILE A 405 -21.19 4.30 23.59
CA ILE A 405 -21.82 3.72 24.78
C ILE A 405 -20.78 2.94 25.58
N TYR A 406 -20.60 3.32 26.84
CA TYR A 406 -19.77 2.56 27.79
C TYR A 406 -20.60 1.50 28.52
N VAL A 407 -20.08 0.27 28.54
CA VAL A 407 -20.65 -0.85 29.29
C VAL A 407 -19.70 -1.22 30.44
N PRO A 408 -20.15 -1.13 31.71
CA PRO A 408 -19.34 -1.51 32.86
C PRO A 408 -19.21 -3.04 33.00
N GLN A 409 -18.27 -3.49 33.84
CA GLN A 409 -18.11 -4.90 34.18
C GLN A 409 -19.36 -5.49 34.85
N GLY A 410 -19.57 -6.80 34.71
CA GLY A 410 -20.70 -7.50 35.33
C GLY A 410 -22.06 -7.33 34.63
N ARG A 411 -22.07 -6.76 33.41
CA ARG A 411 -23.24 -6.72 32.53
C ARG A 411 -23.22 -7.89 31.53
N ALA A 412 -24.32 -8.07 30.78
CA ALA A 412 -24.44 -9.11 29.76
C ALA A 412 -23.47 -8.90 28.58
N ASN A 413 -23.27 -7.65 28.18
CA ASN A 413 -22.28 -7.27 27.15
C ASN A 413 -20.88 -7.15 27.75
N ARG A 414 -19.85 -7.37 26.93
CA ARG A 414 -18.44 -7.24 27.34
C ARG A 414 -18.19 -5.80 27.81
N SER A 415 -17.41 -5.64 28.88
CA SER A 415 -17.09 -4.29 29.36
C SER A 415 -16.20 -3.54 28.38
N GLY A 416 -16.46 -2.24 28.18
CA GLY A 416 -15.75 -1.38 27.25
C GLY A 416 -16.69 -0.42 26.53
N TRP A 417 -16.19 0.18 25.47
CA TRP A 417 -16.90 1.12 24.62
C TRP A 417 -17.45 0.46 23.36
N TYR A 418 -18.62 0.91 22.94
CA TYR A 418 -19.32 0.50 21.73
C TYR A 418 -19.68 1.74 20.91
N LEU A 419 -19.45 1.67 19.60
CA LEU A 419 -19.79 2.73 18.65
C LEU A 419 -20.99 2.30 17.79
N TYR A 420 -21.97 3.18 17.63
CA TYR A 420 -23.14 3.00 16.75
C TYR A 420 -23.26 4.21 15.82
N ASN A 421 -23.78 4.04 14.59
CA ASN A 421 -24.14 5.13 13.68
C ASN A 421 -25.59 5.63 13.83
N GLN A 422 -26.18 5.44 15.00
CA GLN A 422 -27.58 5.77 15.28
C GLN A 422 -27.65 6.87 16.33
N ALA A 423 -28.70 7.68 16.29
CA ALA A 423 -29.05 8.56 17.40
C ALA A 423 -29.38 7.75 18.67
N PRO A 424 -29.23 8.32 19.88
CA PRO A 424 -29.41 7.62 21.15
C PRO A 424 -30.89 7.42 21.52
N ASN A 425 -31.61 6.65 20.70
CA ASN A 425 -32.98 6.22 20.95
C ASN A 425 -32.98 4.70 21.26
N ILE A 426 -33.82 4.28 22.19
CA ILE A 426 -33.96 2.88 22.62
C ILE A 426 -34.34 2.00 21.42
N ASP A 427 -35.27 2.47 20.60
CA ASP A 427 -35.76 1.70 19.44
C ASP A 427 -34.70 1.59 18.31
N THR A 428 -33.76 2.53 18.24
CA THR A 428 -32.69 2.53 17.22
C THR A 428 -31.45 1.77 17.66
N ILE A 429 -31.21 1.62 18.97
CA ILE A 429 -30.05 0.89 19.49
C ILE A 429 -30.37 -0.58 19.74
N ILE A 430 -31.58 -0.91 20.23
CA ILE A 430 -31.97 -2.30 20.49
C ILE A 430 -32.04 -3.09 19.17
N GLY A 431 -31.32 -4.21 19.11
CA GLY A 431 -31.30 -5.10 17.95
C GLY A 431 -30.30 -4.72 16.85
N HIS A 432 -29.69 -3.54 16.91
CA HIS A 432 -28.63 -3.13 15.99
C HIS A 432 -27.26 -3.60 16.48
N GLN A 433 -26.41 -4.04 15.55
CA GLN A 433 -25.04 -4.40 15.88
C GLN A 433 -24.18 -3.13 16.01
N PRO A 434 -23.26 -3.06 16.98
CA PRO A 434 -22.31 -1.97 17.04
C PRO A 434 -21.44 -1.96 15.79
N LEU A 435 -21.08 -0.77 15.32
CA LEU A 435 -20.07 -0.58 14.29
C LEU A 435 -18.73 -1.14 14.72
N GLU A 436 -18.29 -0.80 15.93
CA GLU A 436 -17.02 -1.27 16.48
C GLU A 436 -17.09 -1.35 18.00
N TYR A 437 -16.33 -2.28 18.58
CA TYR A 437 -16.16 -2.43 20.02
C TYR A 437 -14.69 -2.36 20.40
N ASN A 438 -14.39 -1.61 21.47
CA ASN A 438 -13.06 -1.66 22.08
C ASN A 438 -13.10 -1.46 23.59
N ARG A 439 -12.04 -1.88 24.28
CA ARG A 439 -11.95 -1.71 25.74
C ARG A 439 -11.75 -0.25 26.14
N TYR A 440 -11.09 0.53 25.31
CA TYR A 440 -10.76 1.94 25.56
C TYR A 440 -11.26 2.84 24.42
N LEU A 441 -11.60 4.08 24.77
CA LEU A 441 -12.30 5.02 23.89
C LEU A 441 -11.46 5.50 22.70
N ASN A 442 -10.17 5.75 22.94
CA ASN A 442 -9.26 6.33 21.94
C ASN A 442 -9.24 5.54 20.62
N LYS A 443 -9.29 4.20 20.68
CA LYS A 443 -9.35 3.38 19.45
C LYS A 443 -10.63 3.59 18.65
N LEU A 444 -11.77 3.78 19.30
CA LEU A 444 -13.03 4.01 18.58
C LEU A 444 -13.07 5.40 17.94
N VAL A 445 -12.55 6.42 18.62
CA VAL A 445 -12.42 7.78 18.05
C VAL A 445 -11.45 7.78 16.87
N ALA A 446 -10.29 7.15 17.01
CA ALA A 446 -9.34 7.00 15.91
C ALA A 446 -9.96 6.23 14.73
N TRP A 447 -10.64 5.12 14.99
CA TRP A 447 -11.30 4.36 13.94
C TRP A 447 -12.40 5.16 13.22
N ALA A 448 -13.20 5.91 13.97
CA ALA A 448 -14.22 6.79 13.40
C ALA A 448 -13.61 7.90 12.51
N TYR A 449 -12.53 8.53 12.98
CA TYR A 449 -11.85 9.62 12.29
C TYR A 449 -11.13 9.16 11.02
N PHE A 450 -10.25 8.17 11.11
CA PHE A 450 -9.43 7.73 9.98
C PHE A 450 -10.22 7.04 8.87
N ASN A 451 -11.43 6.53 9.16
CA ASN A 451 -12.36 6.01 8.16
C ASN A 451 -13.32 7.08 7.60
N GLY A 452 -13.21 8.36 8.03
CA GLY A 452 -14.03 9.45 7.51
C GLY A 452 -15.50 9.42 7.96
N LEU A 453 -15.81 8.73 9.06
CA LEU A 453 -17.16 8.68 9.64
C LEU A 453 -17.51 10.00 10.35
N LEU A 454 -16.50 10.63 10.95
CA LEU A 454 -16.60 11.89 11.67
C LEU A 454 -16.37 13.06 10.71
N THR A 455 -17.38 13.92 10.56
CA THR A 455 -17.31 15.18 9.81
C THR A 455 -17.94 16.31 10.62
N GLU A 456 -17.82 17.56 10.15
CA GLU A 456 -18.45 18.71 10.81
C GLU A 456 -19.99 18.62 10.90
N SER A 457 -20.63 17.85 10.00
CA SER A 457 -22.08 17.62 10.01
C SER A 457 -22.51 16.45 10.90
N THR A 458 -21.57 15.65 11.40
CA THR A 458 -21.85 14.47 12.21
C THR A 458 -22.23 14.86 13.64
N GLN A 459 -23.40 14.42 14.10
CA GLN A 459 -23.84 14.60 15.48
C GLN A 459 -23.30 13.48 16.37
N VAL A 460 -22.56 13.84 17.41
CA VAL A 460 -21.94 12.88 18.33
C VAL A 460 -22.74 12.82 19.64
N TYR A 461 -22.93 11.62 20.16
CA TYR A 461 -23.58 11.37 21.44
C TYR A 461 -22.76 10.42 22.29
N MET A 462 -22.93 10.52 23.61
CA MET A 462 -22.23 9.67 24.56
C MET A 462 -23.13 9.21 25.69
N HIS A 463 -23.10 7.91 25.97
CA HIS A 463 -23.62 7.33 27.21
C HIS A 463 -22.43 6.78 28.01
N ASN A 464 -21.90 7.61 28.90
CA ASN A 464 -20.69 7.31 29.65
C ASN A 464 -20.90 6.37 30.86
N GLY A 465 -22.12 6.23 31.35
CA GLY A 465 -22.43 5.31 32.46
C GLY A 465 -21.62 5.62 33.72
N GLN A 466 -20.73 4.70 34.12
CA GLN A 466 -19.82 4.85 35.26
C GLN A 466 -18.40 5.32 34.87
N SER A 467 -18.15 5.62 33.58
CA SER A 467 -16.86 6.09 33.11
C SER A 467 -16.59 7.54 33.55
N GLN A 468 -15.33 7.86 33.85
CA GLN A 468 -14.90 9.25 34.11
C GLN A 468 -14.74 10.07 32.82
N CYS A 469 -14.83 9.44 31.66
CA CYS A 469 -14.85 10.14 30.39
C CYS A 469 -16.27 10.71 30.15
N ASP A 470 -16.37 12.01 29.92
CA ASP A 470 -17.61 12.70 29.61
C ASP A 470 -17.64 13.17 28.14
N GLU A 471 -18.80 13.68 27.72
CA GLU A 471 -19.01 14.14 26.35
C GLU A 471 -18.05 15.28 25.97
N ARG A 472 -17.69 16.13 26.94
CA ARG A 472 -16.72 17.22 26.73
C ARG A 472 -15.34 16.66 26.39
N LYS A 473 -14.82 15.68 27.15
CA LYS A 473 -13.55 15.00 26.87
C LYS A 473 -13.58 14.28 25.52
N LEU A 474 -14.70 13.66 25.16
CA LEU A 474 -14.88 13.01 23.86
C LEU A 474 -14.74 14.01 22.69
N LEU A 475 -15.47 15.13 22.74
CA LEU A 475 -15.41 16.16 21.69
C LEU A 475 -14.03 16.81 21.61
N GLU A 476 -13.39 17.03 22.76
CA GLU A 476 -12.02 17.54 22.82
C GLU A 476 -11.02 16.56 22.18
N LEU A 477 -11.14 15.26 22.49
CA LEU A 477 -10.32 14.22 21.86
C LEU A 477 -10.51 14.17 20.34
N MET A 478 -11.74 14.26 19.86
CA MET A 478 -12.02 14.29 18.41
C MET A 478 -11.35 15.50 17.75
N HIS A 479 -11.43 16.68 18.37
CA HIS A 479 -10.76 17.87 17.88
C HIS A 479 -9.23 17.71 17.85
N ASP A 480 -8.64 17.22 18.94
CA ASP A 480 -7.21 16.99 19.08
C ASP A 480 -6.69 15.97 18.03
N VAL A 481 -7.41 14.87 17.83
CA VAL A 481 -7.08 13.87 16.79
C VAL A 481 -7.18 14.50 15.39
N SER A 482 -8.24 15.27 15.12
CA SER A 482 -8.47 15.86 13.80
C SER A 482 -7.45 16.94 13.43
N SER A 483 -6.97 17.70 14.42
CA SER A 483 -6.00 18.77 14.22
C SER A 483 -4.57 18.26 14.08
N HIS A 484 -4.22 17.17 14.77
CA HIS A 484 -2.86 16.61 14.76
C HIS A 484 -2.60 15.61 13.64
N PHE A 485 -3.61 14.82 13.25
CA PHE A 485 -3.43 13.75 12.25
C PHE A 485 -4.14 14.09 10.94
N PRO A 486 -3.44 14.18 9.80
CA PRO A 486 -4.10 14.25 8.51
C PRO A 486 -4.81 12.92 8.20
N ILE A 487 -6.06 12.99 7.74
CA ILE A 487 -6.83 11.80 7.32
C ILE A 487 -6.10 11.08 6.18
N ARG A 488 -5.77 11.82 5.12
CA ARG A 488 -5.12 11.29 3.91
C ARG A 488 -3.64 11.63 3.88
N LEU A 489 -2.79 10.62 3.69
CA LEU A 489 -1.38 10.78 3.39
C LEU A 489 -1.08 10.11 2.04
N PRO A 490 -0.01 10.52 1.35
CA PRO A 490 0.50 9.78 0.19
C PRO A 490 0.77 8.32 0.54
N ALA A 491 0.62 7.42 -0.43
CA ALA A 491 0.94 6.01 -0.25
C ALA A 491 2.42 5.84 0.16
N PRO A 492 2.76 4.87 1.04
CA PRO A 492 4.14 4.62 1.43
C PRO A 492 5.02 4.32 0.21
N THR A 493 6.22 4.90 0.17
CA THR A 493 7.18 4.61 -0.91
C THR A 493 7.71 3.18 -0.75
N PRO A 494 8.16 2.51 -1.84
CA PRO A 494 8.83 1.21 -1.75
C PRO A 494 9.99 1.23 -0.75
N LYS A 495 10.78 2.32 -0.72
CA LYS A 495 11.86 2.53 0.26
C LYS A 495 11.36 2.51 1.70
N ALA A 496 10.25 3.20 2.01
CA ALA A 496 9.68 3.18 3.35
C ALA A 496 9.18 1.78 3.75
N LEU A 497 8.61 1.04 2.80
CA LEU A 497 8.20 -0.35 3.01
C LEU A 497 9.41 -1.28 3.18
N TYR A 498 10.58 -0.97 2.63
CA TYR A 498 11.84 -1.71 2.84
C TYR A 498 12.44 -1.51 4.23
N SER A 499 12.42 -0.27 4.70
CA SER A 499 12.99 0.13 5.98
C SER A 499 12.16 -0.38 7.16
N PRO A 500 12.77 -0.44 8.36
CA PRO A 500 12.03 -0.62 9.59
C PRO A 500 10.86 0.35 9.71
N CYS A 501 9.80 -0.10 10.37
CA CYS A 501 8.64 0.73 10.63
C CYS A 501 9.01 1.84 11.63
N GLU A 502 8.94 3.10 11.21
CA GLU A 502 9.25 4.27 12.03
C GLU A 502 7.98 5.03 12.42
N ILE A 503 7.91 5.56 13.63
CA ILE A 503 6.80 6.41 14.08
C ILE A 503 6.95 7.81 13.48
N ARG A 504 5.94 8.29 12.73
CA ARG A 504 5.94 9.59 12.05
C ARG A 504 5.16 10.64 12.83
N HIS A 505 3.95 10.30 13.25
CA HIS A 505 3.10 11.15 14.09
C HIS A 505 2.74 10.41 15.37
N LEU A 506 2.89 11.08 16.50
CA LEU A 506 2.61 10.53 17.82
C LEU A 506 1.76 11.51 18.64
N ALA A 507 0.66 11.00 19.19
CA ALA A 507 -0.16 11.67 20.18
C ALA A 507 -0.18 10.85 21.47
N ILE A 508 0.06 11.53 22.59
CA ILE A 508 0.08 10.94 23.92
C ILE A 508 -1.03 11.60 24.71
N ILE A 509 -2.06 10.81 25.01
CA ILE A 509 -3.33 11.23 25.57
C ILE A 509 -3.33 10.84 27.05
N VAL A 510 -3.22 11.84 27.92
CA VAL A 510 -3.02 11.69 29.36
C VAL A 510 -4.35 11.88 30.09
N ASN A 511 -4.70 10.94 30.96
CA ASN A 511 -5.86 10.99 31.86
C ASN A 511 -7.23 11.14 31.18
N LEU A 512 -7.39 10.54 29.99
CA LEU A 512 -8.67 10.51 29.29
C LEU A 512 -9.72 9.69 30.05
N GLU A 513 -9.39 8.45 30.40
CA GLU A 513 -10.33 7.51 31.03
C GLU A 513 -10.23 7.44 32.55
N LYS A 514 -9.02 7.66 33.10
CA LYS A 514 -8.77 7.72 34.55
C LYS A 514 -7.97 8.96 34.89
N ASP A 515 -8.58 9.84 35.65
CA ASP A 515 -8.03 11.11 36.09
C ASP A 515 -7.93 11.15 37.63
N PRO A 516 -6.72 10.97 38.20
CA PRO A 516 -6.50 11.06 39.63
C PRO A 516 -6.77 12.46 40.21
N THR A 517 -6.82 13.49 39.37
CA THR A 517 -6.94 14.88 39.82
C THR A 517 -8.36 15.26 40.23
N GLN A 518 -9.38 14.49 39.84
CA GLN A 518 -10.80 14.76 40.18
C GLN A 518 -11.06 14.86 41.68
N VAL A 519 -10.23 14.21 42.49
CA VAL A 519 -10.30 14.24 43.97
C VAL A 519 -10.09 15.66 44.53
N TYR A 520 -9.45 16.55 43.78
CA TYR A 520 -9.15 17.92 44.21
C TYR A 520 -10.28 18.93 43.96
N SER A 521 -11.38 18.51 43.33
CA SER A 521 -12.55 19.37 43.07
C SER A 521 -13.19 19.96 44.34
N GLU A 522 -13.01 19.31 45.50
CA GLU A 522 -13.59 19.71 46.78
C GLU A 522 -12.56 20.21 47.83
N GLN A 523 -11.27 20.29 47.48
CA GLN A 523 -10.20 20.63 48.43
C GLN A 523 -9.44 21.90 48.03
N VAL A 524 -9.31 22.86 48.96
CA VAL A 524 -8.39 24.01 48.79
C VAL A 524 -6.97 23.49 48.99
N VAL A 525 -6.33 23.08 47.89
CA VAL A 525 -4.94 22.62 47.94
C VAL A 525 -4.01 23.85 47.97
N HIS A 526 -3.37 24.09 49.12
CA HIS A 526 -2.26 25.05 49.20
C HIS A 526 -1.00 24.42 48.60
N VAL A 527 -0.78 24.64 47.30
CA VAL A 527 0.33 24.01 46.57
C VAL A 527 1.52 24.96 46.44
N ASP A 528 2.70 24.53 46.88
CA ASP A 528 3.97 25.20 46.56
C ASP A 528 4.41 24.82 45.13
N PHE A 529 4.17 25.73 44.18
CA PHE A 529 4.39 25.53 42.75
C PHE A 529 5.83 25.14 42.37
N ARG A 530 6.84 25.41 43.21
CA ARG A 530 8.25 25.13 42.89
C ARG A 530 8.72 23.72 43.25
N LYS A 531 7.94 22.96 44.03
CA LYS A 531 8.27 21.59 44.49
C LYS A 531 7.31 20.52 43.96
N LEU A 532 6.53 20.84 42.94
CA LEU A 532 5.53 19.96 42.37
C LEU A 532 6.13 18.90 41.45
N ASP A 533 6.19 17.67 41.92
CA ASP A 533 6.41 16.47 41.11
C ASP A 533 5.05 15.83 40.80
N ILE A 534 4.64 15.83 39.53
CA ILE A 534 3.38 15.23 39.08
C ILE A 534 3.41 13.70 39.13
N PHE A 535 4.59 13.09 39.14
CA PHE A 535 4.77 11.65 39.16
C PHE A 535 4.76 11.10 40.59
N SER A 536 5.07 11.95 41.59
CA SER A 536 5.04 11.64 43.02
C SER A 536 4.54 12.84 43.84
N PHE A 537 3.25 13.14 43.72
CA PHE A 537 2.59 14.34 44.23
C PHE A 537 2.21 14.24 45.71
N GLY A 538 2.48 15.31 46.46
CA GLY A 538 2.06 15.46 47.86
C GLY A 538 2.77 14.53 48.85
N GLU A 539 2.32 14.55 50.11
CA GLU A 539 2.86 13.69 51.18
C GLU A 539 2.57 12.21 50.93
N THR A 540 1.43 11.91 50.30
CA THR A 540 1.06 10.55 49.90
C THR A 540 1.83 10.04 48.68
N GLN A 541 2.65 10.89 48.05
CA GLN A 541 3.49 10.57 46.91
C GLN A 541 2.72 9.94 45.74
N GLN A 542 1.48 10.35 45.49
CA GLN A 542 0.63 9.75 44.46
C GLN A 542 1.00 10.21 43.05
N CYS A 543 0.91 9.33 42.06
CA CYS A 543 1.06 9.73 40.66
C CYS A 543 -0.21 10.41 40.17
N LEU A 544 -0.10 11.61 39.59
CA LEU A 544 -1.23 12.32 39.00
C LEU A 544 -1.60 11.83 37.60
N ILE A 545 -0.92 10.81 37.08
CA ILE A 545 -1.21 10.17 35.80
C ILE A 545 -1.85 8.81 36.08
N GLY A 546 -3.15 8.69 35.79
CA GLY A 546 -3.94 7.48 36.02
C GLY A 546 -4.17 6.64 34.76
N SER A 547 -4.06 7.25 33.58
CA SER A 547 -4.16 6.56 32.29
C SER A 547 -3.36 7.28 31.21
N ILE A 548 -2.86 6.50 30.25
CA ILE A 548 -2.24 6.98 29.02
C ILE A 548 -2.78 6.18 27.84
N ASP A 549 -3.29 6.89 26.85
CA ASP A 549 -3.54 6.34 25.53
C ASP A 549 -2.46 6.84 24.56
N LEU A 550 -1.94 5.94 23.73
CA LEU A 550 -1.07 6.29 22.62
C LEU A 550 -1.87 6.17 21.33
N LEU A 551 -1.75 7.17 20.45
CA LEU A 551 -2.20 7.11 19.07
C LEU A 551 -1.02 7.50 18.18
N TYR A 552 -0.65 6.67 17.22
CA TYR A 552 0.44 6.99 16.32
C TYR A 552 0.22 6.47 14.91
N ARG A 553 0.85 7.14 13.95
CA ARG A 553 0.93 6.74 12.54
C ARG A 553 2.38 6.49 12.16
N ASN A 554 2.66 5.37 11.50
CA ASN A 554 4.01 4.97 11.12
C ASN A 554 4.34 5.22 9.64
N SER A 555 5.59 4.96 9.24
CA SER A 555 6.10 5.09 7.87
C SER A 555 5.41 4.18 6.84
N TRP A 556 4.68 3.15 7.29
CA TRP A 556 3.85 2.28 6.46
C TRP A 556 2.38 2.76 6.39
N ASN A 557 2.10 3.95 6.91
CA ASN A 557 0.76 4.53 7.08
C ASN A 557 -0.19 3.73 7.98
N GLU A 558 0.29 2.78 8.78
CA GLU A 558 -0.56 2.12 9.76
C GLU A 558 -0.87 3.07 10.91
N VAL A 559 -2.12 3.02 11.38
CA VAL A 559 -2.57 3.72 12.56
C VAL A 559 -2.69 2.73 13.71
N ARG A 560 -2.04 3.05 14.82
CA ARG A 560 -1.93 2.19 15.99
C ARG A 560 -2.37 2.94 17.24
N THR A 561 -3.06 2.22 18.10
CA THR A 561 -3.59 2.70 19.37
C THR A 561 -3.24 1.74 20.50
N LEU A 562 -2.90 2.28 21.66
CA LEU A 562 -2.55 1.51 22.86
C LEU A 562 -3.13 2.23 24.07
N HIS A 563 -3.43 1.48 25.12
CA HIS A 563 -3.98 1.99 26.37
C HIS A 563 -3.27 1.38 27.56
N PHE A 564 -2.88 2.24 28.50
CA PHE A 564 -2.21 1.89 29.75
C PHE A 564 -2.96 2.55 30.91
N SER A 565 -3.14 1.83 32.01
CA SER A 565 -3.82 2.38 33.19
C SER A 565 -3.21 1.87 34.48
N GLY A 566 -3.34 2.65 35.56
CA GLY A 566 -2.74 2.34 36.86
C GLY A 566 -1.45 3.13 37.10
N GLU A 567 -0.79 2.88 38.24
CA GLU A 567 0.32 3.72 38.73
C GLU A 567 1.55 3.69 37.80
N GLN A 568 1.78 2.60 37.07
CA GLN A 568 2.93 2.42 36.20
C GLN A 568 2.66 2.77 34.73
N CYS A 569 1.47 3.30 34.39
CA CYS A 569 1.05 3.51 33.01
C CYS A 569 2.02 4.39 32.20
N MET A 570 2.64 5.40 32.81
CA MET A 570 3.67 6.23 32.18
C MET A 570 4.93 5.45 31.81
N LEU A 571 5.40 4.57 32.69
CA LEU A 571 6.59 3.75 32.42
C LEU A 571 6.31 2.74 31.32
N GLU A 572 5.15 2.08 31.37
CA GLU A 572 4.75 1.11 30.36
C GLU A 572 4.62 1.79 28.98
N ALA A 573 3.95 2.95 28.91
CA ALA A 573 3.81 3.72 27.68
C ALA A 573 5.17 4.16 27.11
N LEU A 574 6.08 4.68 27.94
CA LEU A 574 7.43 5.04 27.52
C LEU A 574 8.21 3.84 27.01
N LYS A 575 8.21 2.73 27.76
CA LYS A 575 8.89 1.50 27.33
C LYS A 575 8.39 1.04 25.97
N THR A 576 7.07 0.99 25.78
CA THR A 576 6.47 0.54 24.52
C THR A 576 6.80 1.46 23.35
N ILE A 577 6.72 2.78 23.51
CA ILE A 577 6.96 3.69 22.38
C ILE A 577 8.45 3.79 22.04
N LEU A 578 9.32 3.79 23.05
CA LEU A 578 10.77 3.90 22.85
C LEU A 578 11.37 2.59 22.34
N GLY A 579 10.80 1.43 22.69
CA GLY A 579 11.16 0.13 22.11
C GLY A 579 10.86 0.04 20.61
N LYS A 580 9.87 0.81 20.13
CA LYS A 580 9.51 0.90 18.70
C LYS A 580 10.36 1.88 17.90
N MET A 581 11.20 2.68 18.56
CA MET A 581 12.14 3.59 17.90
C MET A 581 13.52 2.93 17.87
N HIS A 582 14.08 2.67 16.69
CA HIS A 582 15.48 2.22 16.58
C HIS A 582 16.44 3.41 16.72
N GLN A 583 17.73 3.17 16.99
CA GLN A 583 18.68 4.24 17.31
C GLN A 583 18.90 5.23 16.17
N ASP A 584 18.93 4.74 14.94
CA ASP A 584 19.12 5.56 13.73
C ASP A 584 17.78 6.00 13.10
N ALA A 585 16.67 5.84 13.81
CA ALA A 585 15.36 6.25 13.32
C ALA A 585 15.30 7.77 13.21
N SER A 586 14.57 8.25 12.20
CA SER A 586 14.20 9.67 12.18
C SER A 586 13.32 9.98 13.41
N PRO A 587 13.56 11.11 14.11
CA PRO A 587 12.63 11.54 15.15
C PRO A 587 11.23 11.72 14.54
N PRO A 588 10.16 11.46 15.31
CA PRO A 588 8.81 11.69 14.80
C PRO A 588 8.64 13.15 14.36
N GLU A 589 7.99 13.34 13.21
CA GLU A 589 7.74 14.66 12.62
C GLU A 589 6.86 15.52 13.53
N ALA A 590 5.97 14.89 14.29
CA ALA A 590 5.13 15.54 15.27
C ALA A 590 4.91 14.66 16.51
N VAL A 591 5.21 15.20 17.70
CA VAL A 591 4.93 14.58 19.02
C VAL A 591 4.12 15.54 19.86
N GLU A 592 2.86 15.21 20.11
CA GLU A 592 1.95 16.07 20.88
C GLU A 592 1.43 15.35 22.12
N VAL A 593 1.38 16.07 23.24
CA VAL A 593 0.79 15.59 24.50
C VAL A 593 -0.52 16.33 24.76
N PHE A 594 -1.60 15.57 24.76
CA PHE A 594 -2.94 16.02 25.15
C PHE A 594 -3.22 15.57 26.58
N CYS A 595 -3.67 16.47 27.44
CA CYS A 595 -4.01 16.15 28.83
C CYS A 595 -5.48 16.43 29.06
N TYR A 596 -6.21 15.49 29.66
CA TYR A 596 -7.65 15.59 29.94
C TYR A 596 -7.95 15.62 31.44
N SER A 597 -6.94 15.93 32.26
CA SER A 597 -7.12 16.12 33.70
C SER A 597 -8.02 17.33 33.98
N GLU A 598 -8.90 17.20 34.97
CA GLU A 598 -9.77 18.28 35.46
C GLU A 598 -8.96 19.38 36.14
N HIS A 599 -7.93 19.01 36.90
CA HIS A 599 -7.04 19.94 37.57
C HIS A 599 -5.58 19.74 37.16
N LEU A 600 -4.77 20.80 37.33
CA LEU A 600 -3.32 20.82 37.02
C LEU A 600 -2.97 20.45 35.56
N ARG A 601 -3.93 20.55 34.65
CA ARG A 601 -3.83 20.16 33.23
C ARG A 601 -2.57 20.69 32.54
N GLY A 602 -2.32 22.00 32.64
CA GLY A 602 -1.17 22.64 32.01
C GLY A 602 0.17 22.13 32.55
N LEU A 603 0.27 21.97 33.88
CA LEU A 603 1.47 21.44 34.53
C LEU A 603 1.73 19.98 34.11
N ILE A 604 0.69 19.14 34.12
CA ILE A 604 0.78 17.72 33.74
C ILE A 604 1.26 17.60 32.29
N ARG A 605 0.61 18.32 31.36
CA ARG A 605 0.98 18.36 29.95
C ARG A 605 2.45 18.74 29.75
N THR A 606 2.90 19.86 30.32
CA THR A 606 4.27 20.34 30.14
C THR A 606 5.31 19.36 30.69
N ARG A 607 5.06 18.77 31.87
CA ARG A 607 5.99 17.82 32.48
C ARG A 607 6.07 16.49 31.72
N VAL A 608 4.93 15.99 31.24
CA VAL A 608 4.89 14.79 30.40
C VAL A 608 5.61 15.04 29.08
N GLN A 609 5.31 16.16 28.40
CA GLN A 609 6.01 16.56 27.16
C GLN A 609 7.53 16.60 27.36
N GLN A 610 7.99 17.26 28.42
CA GLN A 610 9.41 17.34 28.75
C GLN A 610 10.03 15.95 28.93
N LEU A 611 9.38 15.06 29.69
CA LEU A 611 9.86 13.70 29.91
C LEU A 611 9.96 12.90 28.61
N ILE A 612 8.97 13.02 27.72
CA ILE A 612 8.98 12.32 26.42
C ILE A 612 10.09 12.85 25.54
N SER A 613 10.23 14.16 25.40
CA SER A 613 11.29 14.77 24.60
C SER A 613 12.67 14.33 25.06
N GLU A 614 12.93 14.35 26.38
CA GLU A 614 14.20 13.88 26.96
C GLU A 614 14.43 12.39 26.68
N CYS A 615 13.42 11.54 26.83
CA CYS A 615 13.55 10.10 26.58
C CYS A 615 13.75 9.77 25.09
N VAL A 616 13.07 10.46 24.18
CA VAL A 616 13.24 10.29 22.74
C VAL A 616 14.64 10.72 22.30
N GLU A 617 15.12 11.87 22.80
CA GLU A 617 16.48 12.34 22.55
C GLU A 617 17.53 11.34 23.05
N LEU A 618 17.36 10.81 24.27
CA LEU A 618 18.25 9.77 24.81
C LEU A 618 18.23 8.49 23.96
N ARG A 619 17.07 8.08 23.45
CA ARG A 619 16.91 6.89 22.61
C ARG A 619 17.59 7.05 21.25
N LEU A 620 17.40 8.20 20.59
CA LEU A 620 17.86 8.47 19.22
C LEU A 620 19.28 9.07 19.14
N SER A 621 19.87 9.45 20.27
CA SER A 621 21.23 10.03 20.26
C SER A 621 22.26 9.07 19.66
N SER A 622 23.11 9.55 18.74
CA SER A 622 24.10 8.73 18.03
C SER A 622 25.46 8.63 18.75
N ASN A 623 25.66 9.34 19.86
CA ASN A 623 26.92 9.34 20.61
C ASN A 623 27.11 8.03 21.41
N ARG A 624 27.75 7.04 20.77
CA ARG A 624 28.03 5.70 21.31
C ARG A 624 28.98 5.67 22.51
N HIS A 625 29.61 6.80 22.83
CA HIS A 625 30.67 6.90 23.84
C HIS A 625 30.22 7.41 25.21
N ASP A 626 28.93 7.67 25.45
CA ASP A 626 28.48 8.16 26.76
C ASP A 626 28.01 7.00 27.67
N PRO A 627 28.80 6.58 28.68
CA PRO A 627 28.49 5.45 29.53
C PRO A 627 27.44 5.86 30.56
N GLY A 628 26.17 5.90 30.16
CA GLY A 628 25.08 6.29 31.07
C GLY A 628 23.76 6.65 30.43
N ARG A 629 23.33 5.99 29.35
CA ARG A 629 21.98 6.21 28.78
C ARG A 629 20.91 5.56 29.66
N PHE A 630 20.65 6.19 30.80
CA PHE A 630 19.57 5.80 31.69
C PHE A 630 18.83 7.06 32.15
N LYS A 631 17.52 6.92 32.36
CA LYS A 631 16.69 7.96 32.97
C LYS A 631 16.08 7.41 34.24
N ALA A 632 16.41 8.02 35.37
CA ALA A 632 15.73 7.74 36.63
C ALA A 632 14.42 8.55 36.68
N LEU A 633 13.33 7.88 37.03
CA LEU A 633 12.00 8.47 37.16
C LEU A 633 11.37 8.00 38.48
N ARG A 634 10.89 8.94 39.29
CA ARG A 634 10.23 8.62 40.55
C ARG A 634 8.72 8.67 40.37
N ILE A 635 8.05 7.53 40.41
CA ILE A 635 6.60 7.41 40.24
C ILE A 635 5.98 6.77 41.48
N ALA A 636 4.90 7.38 41.99
CA ALA A 636 4.18 6.89 43.15
C ALA A 636 5.09 6.67 44.39
N GLY A 637 6.11 7.52 44.56
CA GLY A 637 7.11 7.40 45.62
C GLY A 637 8.20 6.33 45.38
N GLN A 638 8.13 5.58 44.28
CA GLN A 638 9.09 4.54 43.90
C GLN A 638 10.03 5.05 42.79
N THR A 639 11.31 4.70 42.86
CA THR A 639 12.28 5.09 41.82
C THR A 639 12.43 3.96 40.81
N TRP A 640 12.33 4.32 39.53
CA TRP A 640 12.47 3.43 38.38
C TRP A 640 13.60 3.93 37.48
N GLY A 641 14.36 2.99 36.91
CA GLY A 641 15.35 3.28 35.88
C GLY A 641 14.84 2.80 34.52
N LEU A 642 14.76 3.72 33.55
CA LEU A 642 14.68 3.38 32.14
C LEU A 642 16.10 3.26 31.60
N PHE A 643 16.47 2.07 31.12
CA PHE A 643 17.77 1.80 30.53
C PHE A 643 17.61 1.73 29.02
N PHE A 644 18.30 2.62 28.31
CA PHE A 644 18.29 2.67 26.86
C PHE A 644 19.41 1.77 26.36
N GLU A 645 19.09 0.49 26.25
CA GLU A 645 20.01 -0.52 25.78
C GLU A 645 20.19 -0.39 24.26
N ARG A 646 21.14 -1.16 23.73
CA ARG A 646 21.51 -1.17 22.31
C ARG A 646 20.32 -1.50 21.41
N LEU A 647 19.56 -2.54 21.76
CA LEU A 647 18.47 -3.10 20.94
C LEU A 647 17.05 -2.92 21.52
N ASN A 648 16.92 -2.48 22.78
CA ASN A 648 15.62 -2.32 23.44
C ASN A 648 15.68 -1.28 24.57
N VAL A 649 14.53 -0.99 25.18
CA VAL A 649 14.41 -0.21 26.41
C VAL A 649 13.92 -1.12 27.54
N SER A 650 14.72 -1.25 28.59
CA SER A 650 14.35 -2.01 29.78
C SER A 650 13.97 -1.06 30.92
N VAL A 651 13.07 -1.54 31.78
CA VAL A 651 12.59 -0.79 32.96
C VAL A 651 12.86 -1.65 34.18
N GLN A 652 13.55 -1.09 35.17
CA GLN A 652 13.85 -1.78 36.43
C GLN A 652 13.51 -0.88 37.61
N LYS A 653 12.96 -1.47 38.67
CA LYS A 653 12.72 -0.79 39.95
C LYS A 653 14.04 -0.68 40.70
N LEU A 654 14.30 0.48 41.31
CA LEU A 654 15.52 0.76 42.07
C LEU A 654 15.15 0.89 43.55
N GLU A 655 15.30 -0.20 44.33
CA GLU A 655 14.79 -0.24 45.71
C GLU A 655 15.77 0.34 46.74
N ASN A 656 17.07 0.40 46.43
CA ASN A 656 18.09 0.97 47.31
C ASN A 656 19.30 1.55 46.54
N ALA A 657 20.13 2.35 47.22
CA ALA A 657 21.32 2.97 46.61
C ALA A 657 22.31 1.91 46.07
N VAL A 658 22.36 0.72 46.67
CA VAL A 658 23.24 -0.38 46.24
C VAL A 658 22.75 -1.01 44.92
N GLU A 659 21.45 -1.12 44.70
CA GLU A 659 20.84 -1.51 43.42
C GLU A 659 20.91 -0.39 42.38
N PHE A 660 20.84 0.87 42.80
CA PHE A 660 21.06 2.02 41.91
C PHE A 660 22.50 2.05 41.39
N TYR A 661 23.49 2.00 42.29
CA TYR A 661 24.89 1.87 41.91
C TYR A 661 25.16 0.51 41.26
N GLY A 662 24.45 -0.54 41.66
CA GLY A 662 24.47 -1.88 41.05
C GLY A 662 24.05 -1.84 39.59
N ALA A 663 22.87 -1.32 39.24
CA ALA A 663 22.38 -1.25 37.86
C ALA A 663 23.21 -0.30 36.97
N ILE A 664 23.74 0.80 37.53
CA ILE A 664 24.63 1.71 36.80
C ILE A 664 26.05 1.11 36.67
N SER A 665 26.56 0.43 37.69
CA SER A 665 27.88 -0.21 37.67
C SER A 665 27.88 -1.55 36.92
N TYR A 666 26.77 -2.29 36.92
CA TYR A 666 26.56 -3.49 36.12
C TYR A 666 26.51 -3.12 34.63
N ASN A 667 25.86 -2.01 34.26
CA ASN A 667 25.96 -1.45 32.91
C ASN A 667 27.35 -0.86 32.57
N LYS A 668 28.14 -0.44 33.57
CA LYS A 668 29.55 0.00 33.37
C LYS A 668 30.57 -1.14 33.37
N LEU A 669 30.29 -2.28 34.02
CA LEU A 669 31.16 -3.45 34.14
C LEU A 669 30.79 -4.57 33.16
N HIS A 670 29.57 -4.58 32.64
CA HIS A 670 29.09 -5.49 31.60
C HIS A 670 28.52 -4.73 30.40
N GLY A 671 29.42 -4.15 29.62
CA GLY A 671 29.30 -4.18 28.15
C GLY A 671 29.60 -5.58 27.57
N TRP A 672 29.35 -6.65 28.34
CA TRP A 672 29.61 -8.04 27.99
C TRP A 672 28.30 -8.84 28.17
N PRO A 673 27.87 -9.60 27.15
CA PRO A 673 26.70 -10.46 27.25
C PRO A 673 26.96 -11.58 28.26
N VAL A 674 25.90 -11.98 28.98
CA VAL A 674 25.92 -13.18 29.81
C VAL A 674 26.40 -14.36 28.95
N LYS A 675 27.51 -14.95 29.37
CA LYS A 675 28.14 -16.14 28.79
C LYS A 675 27.12 -17.28 28.64
N LEU A 676 26.65 -17.48 27.42
CA LEU A 676 26.53 -18.83 26.88
C LEU A 676 27.90 -19.15 26.28
N GLN A 677 28.57 -20.16 26.84
CA GLN A 677 29.89 -20.58 26.42
C GLN A 677 29.87 -21.03 24.95
N ALA A 678 30.34 -20.18 24.04
CA ALA A 678 30.92 -20.58 22.78
C ALA A 678 32.23 -19.79 22.61
N LYS A 679 33.36 -20.51 22.56
CA LYS A 679 34.66 -19.92 22.22
C LYS A 679 34.61 -19.47 20.76
N GLY A 680 34.75 -18.17 20.50
CA GLY A 680 34.95 -17.61 19.15
C GLY A 680 34.46 -16.16 19.05
N GLU A 681 35.23 -15.31 18.36
CA GLU A 681 35.15 -13.85 18.19
C GLU A 681 33.88 -13.31 17.48
N ASN A 682 32.66 -13.69 17.85
CA ASN A 682 31.47 -13.23 17.14
C ASN A 682 30.66 -12.21 17.97
N HIS A 683 30.97 -10.93 17.78
CA HIS A 683 30.17 -9.82 18.29
C HIS A 683 29.24 -9.28 17.20
N LEU A 684 27.99 -8.96 17.56
CA LEU A 684 27.02 -8.35 16.65
C LEU A 684 27.55 -6.99 16.14
N PRO A 685 27.68 -6.80 14.80
CA PRO A 685 28.15 -5.54 14.22
C PRO A 685 27.31 -4.35 14.66
N ALA A 686 27.96 -3.23 14.99
CA ALA A 686 27.30 -2.04 15.53
C ALA A 686 26.39 -1.32 14.52
N VAL A 687 26.45 -1.68 13.23
CA VAL A 687 25.53 -1.17 12.20
C VAL A 687 24.15 -1.80 12.28
N VAL A 688 24.02 -3.00 12.89
CA VAL A 688 22.72 -3.68 13.05
C VAL A 688 21.76 -2.90 13.96
N ASP A 689 22.30 -2.15 14.93
CA ASP A 689 21.53 -1.36 15.90
C ASP A 689 20.65 -0.31 15.24
N GLY A 690 21.13 0.20 14.11
CA GLY A 690 20.44 1.19 13.29
C GLY A 690 19.20 0.65 12.60
N TYR A 691 19.02 -0.67 12.56
CA TYR A 691 17.94 -1.33 11.80
C TYR A 691 17.10 -2.28 12.65
N ALA A 692 17.55 -2.63 13.86
CA ALA A 692 16.84 -3.52 14.76
C ALA A 692 15.49 -2.93 15.20
N SER A 693 14.39 -3.66 14.95
CA SER A 693 13.03 -3.19 15.24
C SER A 693 12.20 -4.29 15.88
N GLU A 694 11.64 -4.00 17.06
CA GLU A 694 10.80 -4.94 17.79
C GLU A 694 9.48 -5.21 17.04
N GLY A 695 9.08 -6.48 16.97
CA GLY A 695 7.86 -6.96 16.35
C GLY A 695 8.05 -7.63 15.00
N ILE A 696 9.28 -7.76 14.50
CA ILE A 696 9.61 -8.38 13.22
C ILE A 696 10.87 -9.24 13.34
N VAL A 697 10.97 -10.31 12.54
CA VAL A 697 12.20 -11.12 12.46
C VAL A 697 13.13 -10.51 11.40
N GLN A 698 14.41 -10.31 11.72
CA GLN A 698 15.38 -9.66 10.83
C GLN A 698 16.67 -10.46 10.73
N PHE A 699 17.14 -10.71 9.51
CA PHE A 699 18.38 -11.40 9.18
C PHE A 699 19.38 -10.41 8.58
N PHE A 700 20.61 -10.41 9.09
CA PHE A 700 21.71 -9.58 8.59
C PHE A 700 22.85 -10.47 8.14
N PHE A 701 23.26 -10.33 6.87
CA PHE A 701 24.35 -11.08 6.27
C PHE A 701 25.61 -10.22 6.15
N GLU A 702 26.73 -10.71 6.66
CA GLU A 702 28.04 -10.05 6.57
C GLU A 702 29.01 -10.96 5.82
N ASN A 703 29.66 -10.44 4.77
CA ASN A 703 30.70 -11.20 4.07
C ASN A 703 31.98 -11.24 4.90
N MET A 704 32.64 -12.39 4.94
CA MET A 704 33.97 -12.48 5.53
C MET A 704 34.98 -11.76 4.61
N PRO A 705 36.03 -11.11 5.16
CA PRO A 705 37.00 -10.32 4.37
C PRO A 705 37.77 -11.12 3.32
N ASP A 706 37.92 -12.43 3.54
CA ASP A 706 38.60 -13.38 2.66
C ASP A 706 37.65 -14.05 1.65
N ASN A 707 36.36 -13.65 1.65
CA ASN A 707 35.31 -14.20 0.80
C ASN A 707 35.12 -15.73 0.94
N SER A 708 35.58 -16.31 2.06
CA SER A 708 35.49 -17.76 2.33
C SER A 708 34.12 -18.22 2.81
N GLY A 709 33.25 -17.27 3.19
CA GLY A 709 31.91 -17.52 3.71
C GLY A 709 31.25 -16.24 4.20
N PHE A 710 30.21 -16.39 5.01
CA PHE A 710 29.47 -15.25 5.59
C PHE A 710 29.02 -15.52 7.02
N ASN A 711 28.76 -14.45 7.77
CA ASN A 711 28.10 -14.49 9.07
C ASN A 711 26.62 -14.11 8.91
N ILE A 712 25.77 -14.66 9.77
CA ILE A 712 24.34 -14.38 9.85
C ILE A 712 24.03 -13.93 11.28
N TYR A 713 23.38 -12.78 11.38
CA TYR A 713 22.84 -12.28 12.63
C TYR A 713 21.32 -12.25 12.52
N VAL A 714 20.63 -12.98 13.40
CA VAL A 714 19.17 -13.07 13.42
C VAL A 714 18.64 -12.36 14.65
N LEU A 715 17.73 -11.43 14.44
CA LEU A 715 16.94 -10.75 15.48
C LEU A 715 15.52 -11.32 15.43
N ASP A 716 15.03 -11.85 16.55
CA ASP A 716 13.63 -12.29 16.67
C ASP A 716 12.67 -11.10 16.90
N GLU A 717 11.37 -11.38 17.01
CA GLU A 717 10.35 -10.34 17.24
C GLU A 717 10.55 -9.53 18.54
N ALA A 718 11.36 -10.03 19.49
CA ALA A 718 11.73 -9.34 20.73
C ALA A 718 13.16 -8.78 20.69
N ASN A 719 13.78 -8.69 19.50
CA ASN A 719 15.17 -8.32 19.28
C ASN A 719 16.20 -9.19 20.01
N ARG A 720 15.89 -10.46 20.28
CA ARG A 720 16.89 -11.42 20.79
C ARG A 720 17.78 -11.86 19.64
N VAL A 721 19.07 -11.94 19.91
CA VAL A 721 20.11 -12.15 18.89
C VAL A 721 20.55 -13.61 18.85
N GLU A 722 20.51 -14.21 17.67
CA GLU A 722 21.18 -15.46 17.34
C GLU A 722 22.28 -15.19 16.31
N ILE A 723 23.48 -15.72 16.54
CA ILE A 723 24.64 -15.50 15.67
C ILE A 723 25.11 -16.83 15.11
N TYR A 724 25.16 -16.90 13.78
CA TYR A 724 25.76 -18.01 13.03
C TYR A 724 26.97 -17.48 12.28
N SER A 725 28.11 -18.12 12.45
CA SER A 725 29.37 -17.63 11.89
C SER A 725 30.07 -18.69 11.08
N HIS A 726 30.88 -18.25 10.11
CA HIS A 726 31.54 -19.15 9.17
C HIS A 726 30.54 -20.03 8.40
N CYS A 727 29.42 -19.43 7.97
CA CYS A 727 28.45 -20.14 7.15
C CYS A 727 29.00 -20.29 5.72
N GLU A 728 29.00 -21.53 5.25
CA GLU A 728 29.33 -21.90 3.88
C GLU A 728 28.03 -22.13 3.08
N GLY A 729 28.03 -21.77 1.79
CA GLY A 729 26.88 -21.93 0.90
C GLY A 729 26.40 -20.61 0.28
N SER A 730 25.21 -20.64 -0.32
CA SER A 730 24.60 -19.45 -0.92
C SER A 730 23.64 -18.78 0.07
N LYS A 731 23.80 -17.45 0.24
CA LYS A 731 22.87 -16.63 1.02
C LYS A 731 21.48 -16.64 0.39
N GLU A 732 21.42 -16.63 -0.94
CA GLU A 732 20.20 -16.67 -1.73
C GLU A 732 19.42 -17.97 -1.45
N ASP A 733 20.12 -19.10 -1.36
CA ASP A 733 19.54 -20.39 -1.03
C ASP A 733 18.96 -20.40 0.39
N LEU A 734 19.67 -19.82 1.37
CA LEU A 734 19.19 -19.69 2.75
C LEU A 734 17.97 -18.76 2.84
N VAL A 735 18.03 -17.57 2.24
CA VAL A 735 16.92 -16.61 2.19
C VAL A 735 15.69 -17.28 1.59
N ARG A 736 15.88 -18.05 0.52
CA ARG A 736 14.82 -18.83 -0.13
C ARG A 736 14.23 -19.88 0.81
N ASP A 737 15.06 -20.63 1.52
CA ASP A 737 14.58 -21.70 2.40
C ASP A 737 13.87 -21.17 3.65
N VAL A 738 14.38 -20.09 4.24
CA VAL A 738 13.70 -19.36 5.34
C VAL A 738 12.37 -18.79 4.86
N SER A 739 12.34 -18.14 3.69
CA SER A 739 11.10 -17.60 3.11
C SER A 739 10.07 -18.70 2.84
N LYS A 740 10.51 -19.86 2.35
CA LYS A 740 9.66 -21.06 2.17
C LYS A 740 9.14 -21.60 3.50
N PHE A 741 9.97 -21.64 4.55
CA PHE A 741 9.57 -22.11 5.88
C PHE A 741 8.49 -21.22 6.49
N TYR A 742 8.70 -19.90 6.49
CA TYR A 742 7.73 -18.94 7.01
C TYR A 742 6.45 -18.90 6.17
N SER A 743 6.53 -19.16 4.87
CA SER A 743 5.34 -19.29 4.04
C SER A 743 4.59 -20.61 4.23
N SER A 744 5.26 -21.69 4.64
CA SER A 744 4.70 -23.06 4.74
C SER A 744 4.11 -23.41 6.11
N SER A 745 4.60 -22.77 7.17
CA SER A 745 4.08 -22.95 8.54
C SER A 745 2.61 -22.51 8.70
N HIS A 746 2.09 -21.73 7.75
CA HIS A 746 0.69 -21.28 7.69
C HIS A 746 -0.33 -22.38 7.37
N ASP A 747 0.08 -23.51 6.79
CA ASP A 747 -0.85 -24.62 6.46
C ASP A 747 -1.12 -25.55 7.65
N ARG A 748 -0.28 -25.54 8.71
CA ARG A 748 -0.42 -26.47 9.85
C ARG A 748 -1.34 -25.98 10.97
N PHE A 749 -1.68 -24.69 11.02
CA PHE A 749 -2.49 -24.09 12.10
C PHE A 749 -3.90 -23.63 11.66
N THR A 750 -4.31 -23.86 10.42
CA THR A 750 -5.53 -23.28 9.82
C THR A 750 -6.67 -24.29 9.66
N TYR A 751 -7.13 -24.88 10.77
CA TYR A 751 -8.46 -25.49 10.83
C TYR A 751 -9.42 -24.79 11.82
N GLY A 752 -9.07 -23.61 12.35
CA GLY A 752 -9.95 -22.92 13.30
C GLY A 752 -9.76 -21.42 13.51
N ALA A 753 -8.84 -20.75 12.83
CA ALA A 753 -8.64 -19.32 13.04
C ALA A 753 -8.32 -18.58 11.72
N ASN A 754 -9.10 -17.54 11.41
CA ASN A 754 -9.00 -16.66 10.23
C ASN A 754 -7.71 -15.78 10.20
N PHE A 755 -6.64 -16.14 10.92
CA PHE A 755 -5.44 -15.31 11.00
C PHE A 755 -4.39 -15.74 9.98
N ILE A 756 -4.13 -14.88 9.02
CA ILE A 756 -2.99 -14.95 8.10
C ILE A 756 -1.91 -14.05 8.72
N ASN A 757 -0.76 -14.62 9.09
CA ASN A 757 0.36 -13.83 9.60
C ASN A 757 1.22 -13.34 8.42
N PHE A 758 1.14 -12.08 8.02
CA PHE A 758 1.95 -11.55 6.92
C PHE A 758 3.32 -11.03 7.37
N ASN A 759 3.70 -11.26 8.64
CA ASN A 759 4.98 -10.86 9.20
C ASN A 759 6.13 -11.76 8.71
N LEU A 760 6.51 -11.63 7.45
CA LEU A 760 7.65 -12.34 6.87
C LEU A 760 8.99 -11.76 7.36
N PRO A 761 10.03 -12.60 7.54
CA PRO A 761 11.35 -12.11 7.93
C PRO A 761 11.94 -11.10 6.95
N GLN A 762 12.74 -10.18 7.48
CA GLN A 762 13.47 -9.19 6.69
C GLN A 762 14.91 -9.66 6.47
N PHE A 763 15.48 -9.34 5.30
CA PHE A 763 16.83 -9.75 4.93
C PHE A 763 17.66 -8.55 4.53
N TYR A 764 18.80 -8.41 5.18
CA TYR A 764 19.72 -7.29 5.07
C TYR A 764 21.14 -7.79 4.79
N GLN A 765 21.94 -6.98 4.11
CA GLN A 765 23.36 -7.20 3.91
C GLN A 765 24.16 -6.07 4.52
N ILE A 766 25.19 -6.42 5.28
CA ILE A 766 26.19 -5.49 5.80
C ILE A 766 27.27 -5.36 4.74
N VAL A 767 27.52 -4.13 4.30
CA VAL A 767 28.54 -3.77 3.31
C VAL A 767 29.44 -2.68 3.87
N ASP A 768 30.75 -2.80 3.65
CA ASP A 768 31.69 -1.72 3.96
C ASP A 768 31.84 -0.81 2.73
N GLN A 769 31.44 0.44 2.86
CA GLN A 769 31.68 1.50 1.87
C GLN A 769 32.47 2.63 2.53
N ASP A 770 33.58 3.04 1.91
CA ASP A 770 34.45 4.13 2.38
C ASP A 770 34.89 4.04 3.85
N GLY A 771 35.17 2.81 4.31
CA GLY A 771 35.60 2.55 5.70
C GLY A 771 34.49 2.67 6.75
N LYS A 772 33.21 2.74 6.33
CA LYS A 772 32.04 2.67 7.21
C LYS A 772 31.15 1.50 6.82
N SER A 773 30.84 0.65 7.79
CA SER A 773 29.86 -0.42 7.61
C SER A 773 28.45 0.17 7.50
N GLN A 774 27.72 -0.21 6.46
CA GLN A 774 26.34 0.17 6.20
C GLN A 774 25.47 -1.08 6.01
N VAL A 775 24.18 -0.96 6.32
CA VAL A 775 23.19 -2.01 6.05
C VAL A 775 22.41 -1.61 4.81
N ILE A 776 22.37 -2.52 3.84
CA ILE A 776 21.52 -2.43 2.64
C ILE A 776 20.51 -3.58 2.63
N ALA A 777 19.38 -3.42 1.95
CA ALA A 777 18.45 -4.53 1.75
C ALA A 777 19.13 -5.64 0.92
N PHE A 778 18.91 -6.91 1.27
CA PHE A 778 19.49 -8.02 0.52
C PHE A 778 18.85 -8.14 -0.86
N SER A 779 19.60 -7.87 -1.94
CA SER A 779 19.23 -8.16 -3.33
C SER A 779 20.15 -9.26 -3.85
N GLY A 780 19.60 -10.35 -4.38
CA GLY A 780 20.37 -11.46 -4.96
C GLY A 780 21.18 -11.12 -6.22
N VAL A 781 21.45 -9.83 -6.47
CA VAL A 781 22.27 -9.33 -7.57
C VAL A 781 23.34 -8.42 -6.98
N THR A 782 24.61 -8.84 -7.05
CA THR A 782 25.77 -8.00 -6.77
C THR A 782 25.81 -6.85 -7.78
N TRP A 783 25.55 -5.62 -7.33
CA TRP A 783 25.79 -4.42 -8.12
C TRP A 783 27.28 -4.04 -8.07
N PRO A 784 27.96 -3.87 -9.22
CA PRO A 784 29.30 -3.33 -9.24
C PRO A 784 29.34 -2.00 -10.00
N PHE A 785 28.78 -0.90 -9.48
CA PHE A 785 29.15 0.45 -9.92
C PHE A 785 28.97 1.47 -8.78
N ALA A 786 29.96 2.34 -8.62
CA ALA A 786 30.03 3.38 -7.62
C ALA A 786 28.86 4.37 -7.74
N VAL A 787 28.36 4.80 -6.58
CA VAL A 787 27.39 5.90 -6.47
C VAL A 787 28.13 7.20 -6.80
N GLU A 788 27.94 7.74 -8.00
CA GLU A 788 28.22 9.16 -8.24
C GLU A 788 27.04 9.98 -7.72
N GLU A 789 27.34 10.83 -6.74
CA GLU A 789 26.45 11.85 -6.17
C GLU A 789 26.07 12.88 -7.25
N ASP A 790 24.93 12.74 -7.93
CA ASP A 790 24.40 13.84 -8.75
C ASP A 790 22.87 14.04 -8.68
N ASN A 791 22.18 13.38 -7.73
CA ASN A 791 20.73 13.53 -7.55
C ASN A 791 20.29 14.71 -6.67
N ASP A 792 21.19 15.38 -5.95
CA ASP A 792 20.83 16.50 -5.06
C ASP A 792 20.65 17.85 -5.79
N LYS A 793 21.00 17.96 -7.07
CA LYS A 793 20.85 19.19 -7.86
C LYS A 793 19.53 19.32 -8.61
N LEU A 794 18.78 18.24 -8.84
CA LEU A 794 17.45 18.34 -9.46
C LEU A 794 16.33 18.66 -8.44
N MET A 795 16.43 18.17 -7.20
CA MET A 795 15.41 18.42 -6.16
C MET A 795 15.41 19.88 -5.64
N SER A 796 16.55 20.57 -5.72
CA SER A 796 16.66 21.97 -5.27
C SER A 796 16.02 22.98 -6.25
N HIS A 797 15.76 22.58 -7.50
CA HIS A 797 15.09 23.44 -8.49
C HIS A 797 13.56 23.35 -8.45
N GLU A 798 12.98 22.21 -8.05
CA GLU A 798 11.52 22.05 -7.89
C GLU A 798 10.96 22.72 -6.64
N LEU A 799 11.77 22.83 -5.57
CA LEU A 799 11.36 23.52 -4.32
C LEU A 799 11.29 25.04 -4.44
N ARG A 800 11.95 25.65 -5.43
CA ARG A 800 11.91 27.12 -5.64
C ARG A 800 10.76 27.60 -6.53
N LEU A 801 10.10 26.73 -7.30
CA LEU A 801 9.00 27.11 -8.20
C LEU A 801 7.60 26.99 -7.56
N ARG A 802 7.48 26.40 -6.37
CA ARG A 802 6.20 26.27 -5.64
C ARG A 802 5.91 27.38 -4.61
N GLN A 803 6.79 28.36 -4.45
CA GLN A 803 6.61 29.45 -3.45
C GLN A 803 6.09 30.79 -4.01
N SER A 804 5.64 30.87 -5.26
CA SER A 804 5.05 32.11 -5.78
C SER A 804 3.83 31.87 -6.66
N GLY A 805 2.63 32.11 -6.09
CA GLY A 805 1.42 32.35 -6.86
C GLY A 805 0.17 31.62 -6.36
N HIS A 806 -0.43 32.07 -5.25
CA HIS A 806 -1.87 31.91 -5.03
C HIS A 806 -2.60 33.08 -5.71
N PRO A 807 -3.77 32.82 -6.33
CA PRO A 807 -4.98 33.35 -5.72
C PRO A 807 -6.10 32.32 -5.60
N GLN A 808 -6.95 32.58 -4.62
CA GLN A 808 -8.15 31.88 -4.20
C GLN A 808 -9.16 31.67 -5.34
N ALA A 809 -9.77 30.48 -5.40
CA ALA A 809 -11.06 30.28 -6.04
C ALA A 809 -11.93 29.36 -5.15
N HIS A 810 -12.98 29.95 -4.59
CA HIS A 810 -14.12 29.26 -3.98
C HIS A 810 -14.88 28.49 -5.06
N PHE A 811 -15.25 27.23 -4.80
CA PHE A 811 -16.42 26.63 -5.44
C PHE A 811 -17.18 25.72 -4.47
N TYR A 812 -18.49 25.87 -4.57
CA TYR A 812 -19.58 25.13 -3.92
C TYR A 812 -19.64 23.67 -4.35
#